data_AF-A0A6G1WRZ9-F1
#
_entry.id   AF-A0A6G1WRZ9-F1
#
_cell.length_a   1.000
_cell.length_b   1.000
_cell.length_c   1.000
_cell.angle_alpha   90.00
_cell.angle_beta   90.00
_cell.angle_gamma   90.00
#
_symmetry.space_group_name_H-M   'P 1'
#
loop_
_entity.id
_entity.type
_entity.pdbx_description
1 polymer ?
#
loop_
_entity_poly.entity_id
_entity_poly.type
_entity_poly.pdbx_seq_one_letter_code
_entity_poly.pdbx_strand_id
1 'polypeptide(L)'
;HVRGRTGHDFSQYKRATILRRIGRRAQVARRETFADYYNYLRENPEEAQALFSDFLISVTTFFRDPSAFEVLAERVIPHLFDGKEVADKIRVWVPGCATGEEAYTIGILLLEEAARRDLSPEIQVFGSDLDEQALRIAREGRYPSTVEGDLSEERLRRFFQREGDHYRVRRDLRDAVLFASHSLLRDPPFSHLDMISCRNLLIYLDRQLQQQVCNTFHYALNAGGFLFLGSSESADCPGLFRPVDREARIYRALAGAGARPMVLPALLGPHKPEMKSTIIRTPPAGHVSDAAVHRQMLEKIAPPSMLVDESHHAIHLSENAGRFLKPSGGPVSTAATDLVREEFRFDLRAALHRAFGRNEPTLSMPILADLDGQPHRVYLQVKPVVRGTERTRHALVLFIEGEAIDKTQEVVLDTLDGRPTIDEAIRRLQEELQLAQNRLRLTSEESDTATEELRAANEELQSMNEEYRSTAEELETSKEELQSINEELQTVNNELKLKLESISRANSDLQNLMAATDIATLFLDPSLRIKRFTPRLTEIFNVTSNDEGRPITDFTHRLQYKRLSNDARAVLETLRPVEHEVKGRNDGWYLVRMRPYRTIEDKIDGVVVTFVDISERRHAEEAAKESGQRLEQEMRLVELSRSPIFVWDFDDGVMQWNRGSEELYGYSREEALGRRKEELLKTGVPGSSFDKLRRTLSQKGRWSGELNHTTKDGRVLTVESQIELVPFGERRLVLESTRDITDRKRWERRGQLLLNELSHRVKNTLAVVQSLARQTLRTTRSSEDFVERFEGRLAALASAHKLLVDSEWSGAELNELARRQLDAYAASDRRRLQIEGEPVTLPPDLATPFGLVLHELATNAAKYGAFSTGNGQIKLSWKLGNNGRSLGVIWQERGGPPVEPPSEQGFGGVLIEKSLPGSTVHRDFQPDGVVCTIDIELPEIRPDGGEK
;
A
#
# COMPACT_ATOMS: atom_id res chain seq x y z
N HIS A 1 5.25 -12.69 -16.79
CA HIS A 1 4.44 -11.73 -17.57
C HIS A 1 4.55 -10.31 -17.00
N VAL A 2 4.24 -10.10 -15.71
CA VAL A 2 4.33 -8.77 -15.03
C VAL A 2 5.67 -8.07 -15.29
N ARG A 3 6.81 -8.75 -15.09
CA ARG A 3 8.15 -8.20 -15.40
C ARG A 3 8.30 -7.68 -16.83
N GLY A 4 7.77 -8.40 -17.83
CA GLY A 4 7.87 -8.01 -19.23
C GLY A 4 6.98 -6.83 -19.60
N ARG A 5 5.91 -6.56 -18.83
CA ARG A 5 4.97 -5.46 -19.06
C ARG A 5 5.27 -4.22 -18.24
N THR A 6 5.76 -4.39 -17.01
CA THR A 6 5.98 -3.30 -16.03
C THR A 6 7.46 -2.99 -15.79
N GLY A 7 8.38 -3.87 -16.19
CA GLY A 7 9.81 -3.72 -15.92
C GLY A 7 10.23 -4.07 -14.48
N HIS A 8 9.29 -4.48 -13.61
CA HIS A 8 9.57 -4.84 -12.21
C HIS A 8 9.59 -6.36 -12.01
N ASP A 9 10.65 -6.86 -11.37
CA ASP A 9 10.83 -8.29 -11.07
C ASP A 9 10.39 -8.62 -9.64
N PHE A 10 9.38 -9.48 -9.53
CA PHE A 10 8.85 -9.99 -8.25
C PHE A 10 9.22 -11.46 -7.98
N SER A 11 10.13 -12.04 -8.76
CA SER A 11 10.51 -13.46 -8.63
C SER A 11 11.19 -13.79 -7.29
N GLN A 12 11.89 -12.82 -6.70
CA GLN A 12 12.58 -12.92 -5.41
C GLN A 12 11.78 -12.33 -4.23
N TYR A 13 10.47 -12.11 -4.43
CA TYR A 13 9.55 -11.77 -3.35
C TYR A 13 9.00 -13.05 -2.72
N LYS A 14 8.56 -12.98 -1.46
CA LYS A 14 8.00 -14.14 -0.76
C LYS A 14 6.80 -14.71 -1.51
N ARG A 15 6.97 -15.95 -1.98
CA ARG A 15 6.00 -16.66 -2.84
C ARG A 15 4.58 -16.71 -2.26
N ALA A 16 4.44 -16.97 -0.96
CA ALA A 16 3.14 -17.04 -0.29
C ALA A 16 2.37 -15.70 -0.39
N THR A 17 3.07 -14.57 -0.21
CA THR A 17 2.49 -13.23 -0.31
C THR A 17 2.00 -12.93 -1.72
N ILE A 18 2.85 -13.20 -2.72
CA ILE A 18 2.54 -12.98 -4.14
C ILE A 18 1.35 -13.84 -4.57
N LEU A 19 1.33 -15.14 -4.21
CA LEU A 19 0.24 -16.04 -4.55
C LEU A 19 -1.10 -15.59 -3.95
N ARG A 20 -1.11 -15.08 -2.72
CA ARG A 20 -2.32 -14.55 -2.09
C ARG A 20 -2.86 -13.33 -2.85
N ARG A 21 -1.99 -12.44 -3.33
CA ARG A 21 -2.39 -11.26 -4.14
C ARG A 21 -2.89 -11.65 -5.52
N ILE A 22 -2.21 -12.59 -6.19
CA ILE A 22 -2.70 -13.17 -7.45
C ILE A 22 -4.08 -13.81 -7.24
N GLY A 23 -4.28 -14.57 -6.16
CA GLY A 23 -5.57 -15.18 -5.82
C GLY A 23 -6.68 -14.15 -5.63
N ARG A 24 -6.40 -13.07 -4.88
CA ARG A 24 -7.34 -11.95 -4.71
C ARG A 24 -7.70 -11.30 -6.06
N ARG A 25 -6.73 -11.00 -6.91
CA ARG A 25 -6.99 -10.42 -8.25
C ARG A 25 -7.75 -11.39 -9.16
N ALA A 26 -7.45 -12.68 -9.11
CA ALA A 26 -8.19 -13.71 -9.84
C ALA A 26 -9.66 -13.75 -9.41
N GLN A 27 -9.94 -13.64 -8.10
CA GLN A 27 -11.32 -13.54 -7.59
C GLN A 27 -12.02 -12.25 -8.05
N VAL A 28 -11.34 -11.10 -8.01
CA VAL A 28 -11.89 -9.82 -8.52
C VAL A 28 -12.19 -9.90 -10.02
N ALA A 29 -11.32 -10.52 -10.80
CA ALA A 29 -11.49 -10.78 -12.22
C ALA A 29 -12.48 -11.93 -12.52
N ARG A 30 -13.06 -12.57 -11.49
CA ARG A 30 -13.96 -13.72 -11.58
C ARG A 30 -13.37 -14.86 -12.42
N ARG A 31 -12.17 -15.29 -12.05
CA ARG A 31 -11.45 -16.44 -12.64
C ARG A 31 -11.25 -17.51 -11.58
N GLU A 32 -11.67 -18.72 -11.89
CA GLU A 32 -11.67 -19.85 -10.94
C GLU A 32 -10.28 -20.48 -10.79
N THR A 33 -9.47 -20.45 -11.84
CA THR A 33 -8.11 -21.01 -11.82
C THR A 33 -7.04 -19.97 -12.14
N PHE A 34 -5.82 -20.21 -11.64
CA PHE A 34 -4.66 -19.38 -12.01
C PHE A 34 -4.31 -19.45 -13.50
N ALA A 35 -4.64 -20.56 -14.17
CA ALA A 35 -4.44 -20.70 -15.61
C ALA A 35 -5.37 -19.74 -16.37
N ASP A 36 -6.65 -19.68 -15.99
CA ASP A 36 -7.63 -18.78 -16.60
C ASP A 36 -7.27 -17.32 -16.32
N TYR A 37 -6.83 -17.01 -15.10
CA TYR A 37 -6.35 -15.67 -14.76
C TYR A 37 -5.09 -15.28 -15.53
N TYR A 38 -4.16 -16.21 -15.75
CA TYR A 38 -2.96 -15.96 -16.56
C TYR A 38 -3.31 -15.66 -18.02
N ASN A 39 -4.26 -16.39 -18.61
CA ASN A 39 -4.74 -16.13 -19.97
C ASN A 39 -5.42 -14.76 -20.04
N TYR A 40 -6.30 -14.44 -19.08
CA TYR A 40 -6.94 -13.13 -18.97
C TYR A 40 -5.93 -11.99 -18.87
N LEU A 41 -4.87 -12.16 -18.08
CA LEU A 41 -3.79 -11.19 -17.91
C LEU A 41 -2.93 -11.01 -19.18
N ARG A 42 -2.83 -12.03 -20.05
CA ARG A 42 -2.17 -11.91 -21.35
C ARG A 42 -3.00 -11.10 -22.34
N GLU A 43 -4.32 -11.30 -22.33
CA GLU A 43 -5.28 -10.68 -23.24
C GLU A 43 -5.60 -9.22 -22.87
N ASN A 44 -5.50 -8.87 -21.58
CA ASN A 44 -5.85 -7.56 -21.05
C ASN A 44 -4.59 -6.85 -20.49
N PRO A 45 -3.96 -5.94 -21.25
CA PRO A 45 -2.73 -5.26 -20.81
C PRO A 45 -2.91 -4.44 -19.53
N GLU A 46 -4.10 -3.87 -19.31
CA GLU A 46 -4.42 -3.09 -18.12
C GLU A 46 -4.42 -3.95 -16.84
N GLU A 47 -4.75 -5.25 -16.96
CA GLU A 47 -4.77 -6.18 -15.82
C GLU A 47 -3.36 -6.42 -15.26
N ALA A 48 -2.32 -6.38 -16.11
CA ALA A 48 -0.94 -6.50 -15.63
C ALA A 48 -0.55 -5.31 -14.74
N GLN A 49 -1.04 -4.10 -15.03
CA GLN A 49 -0.82 -2.91 -14.21
C GLN A 49 -1.67 -2.95 -12.92
N ALA A 50 -2.89 -3.46 -13.00
CA ALA A 50 -3.75 -3.66 -11.83
C ALA A 50 -3.17 -4.71 -10.88
N LEU A 51 -2.65 -5.83 -11.40
CA LEU A 51 -1.96 -6.85 -10.60
C LEU A 51 -0.67 -6.30 -9.98
N PHE A 52 0.10 -5.51 -10.72
CA PHE A 52 1.27 -4.82 -10.19
C PHE A 52 0.89 -3.91 -9.01
N SER A 53 -0.18 -3.12 -9.16
CA SER A 53 -0.66 -2.25 -8.08
C SER A 53 -1.10 -3.06 -6.84
N ASP A 54 -1.70 -4.24 -7.00
CA ASP A 54 -2.09 -5.10 -5.87
C ASP A 54 -0.90 -5.82 -5.19
N PHE A 55 0.26 -5.90 -5.86
CA PHE A 55 1.51 -6.35 -5.25
C PHE A 55 2.12 -5.30 -4.32
N LEU A 56 1.86 -4.01 -4.57
CA LEU A 56 2.31 -2.92 -3.73
C LEU A 56 1.31 -2.74 -2.57
N ILE A 57 1.79 -2.87 -1.34
CA ILE A 57 0.95 -2.75 -0.14
C ILE A 57 1.24 -1.39 0.50
N SER A 58 0.40 -0.42 0.18
CA SER A 58 0.59 0.99 0.54
C SER A 58 -0.16 1.37 1.83
N VAL A 59 -0.15 0.51 2.86
CA VAL A 59 -0.80 0.81 4.16
C VAL A 59 0.22 1.36 5.14
N THR A 60 0.04 2.62 5.53
CA THR A 60 0.88 3.35 6.48
C THR A 60 0.04 4.34 7.30
N THR A 61 0.58 4.82 8.41
CA THR A 61 -0.03 5.81 9.31
C THR A 61 1.07 6.70 9.91
N PHE A 62 0.71 7.88 10.40
CA PHE A 62 1.67 8.73 11.11
C PHE A 62 2.16 8.04 12.39
N PHE A 63 3.44 8.19 12.73
CA PHE A 63 4.05 7.60 13.93
C PHE A 63 3.76 6.09 14.11
N ARG A 64 3.72 5.32 13.02
CA ARG A 64 3.50 3.86 13.05
C ARG A 64 4.47 3.16 14.01
N ASP A 65 3.95 2.42 14.99
CA ASP A 65 4.70 1.94 16.16
C ASP A 65 5.28 3.09 17.01
N PRO A 66 4.44 3.83 17.78
CA PRO A 66 4.84 5.06 18.46
C PRO A 66 6.07 4.91 19.37
N SER A 67 6.18 3.80 20.10
CA SER A 67 7.31 3.51 20.98
C SER A 67 8.66 3.46 20.25
N ALA A 68 8.68 3.02 18.99
CA ALA A 68 9.91 3.00 18.19
C ALA A 68 10.31 4.42 17.76
N PHE A 69 9.33 5.27 17.42
CA PHE A 69 9.58 6.67 17.08
C PHE A 69 9.96 7.53 18.28
N GLU A 70 9.48 7.20 19.49
CA GLU A 70 9.96 7.82 20.74
C GLU A 70 11.45 7.56 20.95
N VAL A 71 11.89 6.30 20.84
CA VAL A 71 13.32 5.96 20.94
C VAL A 71 14.13 6.62 19.84
N LEU A 72 13.60 6.70 18.61
CA LEU A 72 14.25 7.43 17.52
C LEU A 72 14.42 8.92 17.86
N ALA A 73 13.36 9.57 18.35
CA ALA A 73 13.34 10.98 18.72
C ALA A 73 14.28 11.30 19.90
N GLU A 74 14.44 10.39 20.84
CA GLU A 74 15.33 10.58 21.99
C GLU A 74 16.79 10.25 21.71
N ARG A 75 17.05 9.16 20.95
CA ARG A 75 18.40 8.60 20.82
C ARG A 75 19.06 8.85 19.48
N VAL A 76 18.32 9.06 18.40
CA VAL A 76 18.91 9.20 17.05
C VAL A 76 18.81 10.63 16.55
N ILE A 77 17.61 11.20 16.57
CA ILE A 77 17.36 12.55 16.03
C ILE A 77 18.32 13.59 16.62
N PRO A 78 18.56 13.67 17.95
CA PRO A 78 19.49 14.64 18.52
C PRO A 78 20.93 14.45 18.03
N HIS A 79 21.38 13.20 17.85
CA HIS A 79 22.72 12.89 17.35
C HIS A 79 22.95 13.30 15.90
N LEU A 80 21.89 13.46 15.10
CA LEU A 80 22.01 13.96 13.73
C LEU A 80 22.40 15.44 13.67
N PHE A 81 22.16 16.19 14.75
CA PHE A 81 22.50 17.61 14.89
C PHE A 81 23.84 17.85 15.61
N ASP A 82 24.49 16.80 16.13
CA ASP A 82 25.74 16.96 16.88
C ASP A 82 26.89 17.36 15.94
N GLY A 83 27.54 18.49 16.24
CA GLY A 83 28.65 19.03 15.45
C GLY A 83 28.23 19.65 14.10
N LYS A 84 26.93 19.89 13.89
CA LYS A 84 26.40 20.54 12.68
C LYS A 84 26.25 22.04 12.87
N GLU A 85 26.64 22.81 11.86
CA GLU A 85 26.40 24.25 11.77
C GLU A 85 25.25 24.58 10.80
N VAL A 86 24.86 25.86 10.71
CA VAL A 86 23.73 26.32 9.85
C VAL A 86 23.92 25.97 8.37
N ALA A 87 25.17 25.88 7.90
CA ALA A 87 25.50 25.54 6.51
C ALA A 87 25.48 24.03 6.20
N ASP A 88 25.40 23.18 7.23
CA ASP A 88 25.42 21.74 7.05
C ASP A 88 24.05 21.18 6.64
N LYS A 89 24.09 20.01 6.01
CA LYS A 89 22.88 19.29 5.58
C LYS A 89 22.62 18.08 6.46
N ILE A 90 21.34 17.79 6.68
CA ILE A 90 20.86 16.54 7.27
C ILE A 90 20.04 15.82 6.21
N ARG A 91 20.49 14.65 5.78
CA ARG A 91 19.90 13.91 4.66
C ARG A 91 19.38 12.56 5.13
N VAL A 92 18.08 12.36 5.02
CA VAL A 92 17.39 11.12 5.43
C VAL A 92 16.69 10.50 4.24
N TRP A 93 16.72 9.18 4.12
CA TRP A 93 16.01 8.46 3.05
C TRP A 93 14.99 7.47 3.63
N VAL A 94 13.77 7.53 3.11
CA VAL A 94 12.63 6.68 3.47
C VAL A 94 12.20 5.88 2.24
N PRO A 95 12.85 4.75 1.94
CA PRO A 95 12.40 3.85 0.88
C PRO A 95 11.15 3.07 1.28
N GLY A 96 10.19 2.94 0.36
CA GLY A 96 8.88 2.37 0.63
C GLY A 96 7.96 3.33 1.38
N CYS A 97 7.99 4.62 1.04
CA CYS A 97 7.28 5.65 1.81
C CYS A 97 5.74 5.63 1.65
N ALA A 98 5.19 4.81 0.74
CA ALA A 98 3.78 4.73 0.42
C ALA A 98 3.15 6.12 0.22
N THR A 99 2.12 6.47 1.00
CA THR A 99 1.40 7.75 0.95
C THR A 99 2.08 8.90 1.70
N GLY A 100 3.31 8.71 2.18
CA GLY A 100 4.20 9.77 2.67
C GLY A 100 4.22 10.00 4.19
N GLU A 101 3.37 9.34 4.96
CA GLU A 101 3.19 9.54 6.41
C GLU A 101 4.49 9.36 7.20
N GLU A 102 5.30 8.35 6.87
CA GLU A 102 6.59 8.11 7.53
C GLU A 102 7.63 9.20 7.21
N ALA A 103 7.70 9.62 5.93
CA ALA A 103 8.61 10.68 5.51
C ALA A 103 8.26 12.02 6.20
N TYR A 104 6.98 12.34 6.31
CA TYR A 104 6.52 13.49 7.07
C TYR A 104 6.73 13.34 8.58
N THR A 105 6.54 12.14 9.14
CA THR A 105 6.81 11.86 10.56
C THR A 105 8.27 12.17 10.91
N ILE A 106 9.20 11.72 10.08
CA ILE A 106 10.64 12.01 10.26
C ILE A 106 10.92 13.51 10.08
N GLY A 107 10.30 14.15 9.08
CA GLY A 107 10.42 15.60 8.88
C GLY A 107 9.93 16.41 10.10
N ILE A 108 8.83 16.00 10.73
CA ILE A 108 8.31 16.59 11.97
C ILE A 108 9.36 16.50 13.07
N LEU A 109 9.92 15.32 13.32
CA LEU A 109 10.91 15.12 14.37
C LEU A 109 12.18 15.96 14.15
N LEU A 110 12.66 16.06 12.90
CA LEU A 110 13.82 16.88 12.56
C LEU A 110 13.55 18.38 12.78
N LEU A 111 12.37 18.88 12.38
CA LEU A 111 11.98 20.28 12.58
C LEU A 111 11.68 20.61 14.05
N GLU A 112 11.20 19.65 14.84
CA GLU A 112 11.05 19.78 16.28
C GLU A 112 12.41 19.94 16.98
N GLU A 113 13.39 19.11 16.63
CA GLU A 113 14.73 19.18 17.22
C GLU A 113 15.52 20.42 16.74
N ALA A 114 15.39 20.80 15.47
CA ALA A 114 15.95 22.03 14.92
C ALA A 114 15.45 23.26 15.71
N ALA A 115 14.13 23.33 15.97
CA ALA A 115 13.54 24.40 16.77
C ALA A 115 13.95 24.36 18.25
N ARG A 116 14.16 23.16 18.82
CA ARG A 116 14.63 23.01 20.20
C ARG A 116 16.05 23.53 20.40
N ARG A 117 16.92 23.37 19.39
CA ARG A 117 18.33 23.79 19.45
C ARG A 117 18.59 25.19 18.88
N ASP A 118 17.57 25.86 18.35
CA ASP A 118 17.68 27.13 17.61
C ASP A 118 18.71 27.07 16.47
N LEU A 119 18.75 25.91 15.79
CA LEU A 119 19.66 25.60 14.68
C LEU A 119 18.84 25.27 13.44
N SER A 120 19.17 25.88 12.30
CA SER A 120 18.42 25.71 11.04
C SER A 120 19.29 25.10 9.92
N PRO A 121 19.80 23.87 10.05
CA PRO A 121 20.52 23.20 8.97
C PRO A 121 19.58 22.90 7.79
N GLU A 122 20.13 22.66 6.61
CA GLU A 122 19.34 22.26 5.43
C GLU A 122 18.87 20.80 5.59
N ILE A 123 17.60 20.63 5.95
CA ILE A 123 16.98 19.31 6.14
C ILE A 123 16.39 18.83 4.81
N GLN A 124 16.80 17.62 4.39
CA GLN A 124 16.26 16.95 3.21
C GLN A 124 15.87 15.51 3.54
N VAL A 125 14.58 15.21 3.49
CA VAL A 125 14.02 13.86 3.63
C VAL A 125 13.58 13.36 2.26
N PHE A 126 14.24 12.34 1.73
CA PHE A 126 13.87 11.69 0.48
C PHE A 126 12.85 10.59 0.77
N GLY A 127 11.61 10.76 0.34
CA GLY A 127 10.61 9.68 0.31
C GLY A 127 10.61 9.01 -1.06
N SER A 128 10.75 7.68 -1.12
CA SER A 128 10.66 6.98 -2.41
C SER A 128 9.80 5.74 -2.39
N ASP A 129 9.09 5.49 -3.48
CA ASP A 129 8.24 4.31 -3.64
C ASP A 129 8.15 3.88 -5.12
N LEU A 130 7.64 2.68 -5.37
CA LEU A 130 7.29 2.19 -6.71
C LEU A 130 5.85 2.58 -7.09
N ASP A 131 4.98 2.85 -6.12
CA ASP A 131 3.58 3.21 -6.34
C ASP A 131 3.43 4.71 -6.66
N GLU A 132 3.31 5.05 -7.95
CA GLU A 132 3.08 6.43 -8.37
C GLU A 132 1.78 7.03 -7.84
N GLN A 133 0.75 6.21 -7.57
CA GLN A 133 -0.50 6.73 -7.02
C GLN A 133 -0.31 7.18 -5.57
N ALA A 134 0.37 6.35 -4.77
CA ALA A 134 0.70 6.70 -3.39
C ALA A 134 1.62 7.93 -3.32
N LEU A 135 2.63 8.02 -4.20
CA LEU A 135 3.51 9.20 -4.28
C LEU A 135 2.78 10.49 -4.65
N ARG A 136 1.70 10.44 -5.45
CA ARG A 136 0.87 11.63 -5.70
C ARG A 136 0.17 12.12 -4.44
N ILE A 137 -0.40 11.21 -3.65
CA ILE A 137 -1.03 11.55 -2.36
C ILE A 137 0.02 12.15 -1.42
N ALA A 138 1.21 11.54 -1.36
CA ALA A 138 2.33 12.03 -0.56
C ALA A 138 2.74 13.46 -0.94
N ARG A 139 2.88 13.76 -2.25
CA ARG A 139 3.22 15.10 -2.75
C ARG A 139 2.12 16.13 -2.50
N GLU A 140 0.85 15.72 -2.62
CA GLU A 140 -0.28 16.61 -2.29
C GLU A 140 -0.29 16.94 -0.79
N GLY A 141 0.13 15.98 0.04
CA GLY A 141 0.21 16.11 1.49
C GLY A 141 -1.16 16.36 2.11
N ARG A 142 -2.21 15.77 1.54
CA ARG A 142 -3.60 15.93 1.97
C ARG A 142 -4.09 14.61 2.53
N TYR A 143 -4.44 14.60 3.81
CA TYR A 143 -4.83 13.43 4.58
C TYR A 143 -6.25 13.60 5.15
N PRO A 144 -7.03 12.51 5.33
CA PRO A 144 -8.35 12.56 5.95
C PRO A 144 -8.28 12.96 7.44
N SER A 145 -9.40 13.40 8.01
CA SER A 145 -9.51 13.76 9.44
C SER A 145 -9.14 12.65 10.43
N THR A 146 -9.06 11.39 9.99
CA THR A 146 -8.66 10.25 10.83
C THR A 146 -7.23 10.39 11.38
N VAL A 147 -6.36 11.20 10.77
CA VAL A 147 -5.00 11.46 11.27
C VAL A 147 -4.98 12.19 12.62
N GLU A 148 -6.11 12.74 13.06
CA GLU A 148 -6.27 13.30 14.42
C GLU A 148 -5.97 12.27 15.51
N GLY A 149 -6.20 10.97 15.26
CA GLY A 149 -5.89 9.91 16.20
C GLY A 149 -4.41 9.54 16.29
N ASP A 150 -3.63 9.85 15.24
CA ASP A 150 -2.22 9.45 15.13
C ASP A 150 -1.24 10.57 15.57
N LEU A 151 -1.73 11.81 15.71
CA LEU A 151 -0.93 13.00 15.93
C LEU A 151 -1.39 13.75 17.19
N SER A 152 -0.45 14.34 17.93
CA SER A 152 -0.78 15.24 19.03
C SER A 152 -1.42 16.54 18.53
N GLU A 153 -2.27 17.17 19.35
CA GLU A 153 -2.88 18.46 19.01
C GLU A 153 -1.83 19.54 18.69
N GLU A 154 -0.70 19.53 19.38
CA GLU A 154 0.40 20.47 19.15
C GLU A 154 0.99 20.31 17.74
N ARG A 155 1.26 19.06 17.32
CA ARG A 155 1.77 18.74 15.98
C ARG A 155 0.78 19.09 14.89
N LEU A 156 -0.51 18.80 15.10
CA LEU A 156 -1.57 19.17 14.16
C LEU A 156 -1.64 20.69 13.96
N ARG A 157 -1.63 21.47 15.05
CA ARG A 157 -1.67 22.94 14.97
C ARG A 157 -0.42 23.52 14.32
N ARG A 158 0.75 22.92 14.57
CA ARG A 158 2.04 23.43 14.08
C ARG A 158 2.31 23.07 12.62
N PHE A 159 2.07 21.84 12.22
CA PHE A 159 2.51 21.29 10.92
C PHE A 159 1.40 21.04 9.92
N PHE A 160 0.12 21.16 10.30
CA PHE A 160 -1.01 20.94 9.42
C PHE A 160 -1.95 22.15 9.35
N GLN A 161 -2.74 22.21 8.28
CA GLN A 161 -3.82 23.16 8.07
C GLN A 161 -5.10 22.39 7.78
N ARG A 162 -6.16 22.68 8.53
CA ARG A 162 -7.46 22.05 8.32
C ARG A 162 -8.17 22.66 7.10
N GLU A 163 -8.59 21.80 6.17
CA GLU A 163 -9.33 22.13 4.95
C GLU A 163 -10.60 21.26 4.88
N GLY A 164 -11.68 21.72 5.52
CA GLY A 164 -12.93 20.95 5.66
C GLY A 164 -12.72 19.67 6.47
N ASP A 165 -12.93 18.52 5.83
CA ASP A 165 -12.75 17.17 6.40
C ASP A 165 -11.34 16.59 6.20
N HIS A 166 -10.40 17.40 5.70
CA HIS A 166 -9.02 16.97 5.44
C HIS A 166 -8.02 17.85 6.19
N TYR A 167 -6.83 17.30 6.44
CA TYR A 167 -5.65 18.03 6.89
C TYR A 167 -4.63 18.10 5.76
N ARG A 168 -4.12 19.29 5.51
CA ARG A 168 -3.04 19.52 4.56
C ARG A 168 -1.75 19.83 5.30
N VAL A 169 -0.66 19.15 4.95
CA VAL A 169 0.69 19.42 5.48
C VAL A 169 1.11 20.83 5.09
N ARG A 170 1.55 21.63 6.06
CA ARG A 170 2.04 23.00 5.84
C ARG A 170 3.31 23.00 5.00
N ARG A 171 3.55 24.12 4.33
CA ARG A 171 4.65 24.28 3.38
C ARG A 171 6.02 24.02 4.01
N ASP A 172 6.27 24.51 5.22
CA ASP A 172 7.57 24.37 5.89
C ASP A 172 8.01 22.90 6.05
N LEU A 173 7.07 22.02 6.38
CA LEU A 173 7.32 20.57 6.45
C LEU A 173 7.37 19.93 5.05
N ARG A 174 6.57 20.42 4.11
CA ARG A 174 6.52 19.90 2.74
C ARG A 174 7.81 20.18 1.95
N ASP A 175 8.38 21.37 2.10
CA ASP A 175 9.59 21.78 1.39
C ASP A 175 10.83 21.00 1.89
N ALA A 176 10.78 20.44 3.10
CA ALA A 176 11.81 19.54 3.65
C ALA A 176 11.74 18.10 3.11
N VAL A 177 10.60 17.68 2.52
CA VAL A 177 10.37 16.29 2.09
C VAL A 177 10.24 16.19 0.57
N LEU A 178 11.11 15.40 -0.07
CA LEU A 178 11.21 15.23 -1.51
C LEU A 178 10.77 13.82 -1.92
N PHE A 179 9.75 13.72 -2.79
CA PHE A 179 9.19 12.43 -3.22
C PHE A 179 9.59 12.02 -4.64
N ALA A 180 10.22 10.86 -4.80
CA ALA A 180 10.67 10.33 -6.09
C ALA A 180 10.23 8.87 -6.32
N SER A 181 9.93 8.51 -7.57
CA SER A 181 9.75 7.11 -7.95
C SER A 181 11.14 6.45 -8.03
N HIS A 182 11.39 5.44 -7.21
CA HIS A 182 12.71 4.79 -7.10
C HIS A 182 12.58 3.32 -6.70
N SER A 183 13.29 2.46 -7.44
CA SER A 183 13.41 1.04 -7.15
C SER A 183 14.72 0.73 -6.44
N LEU A 184 14.65 0.28 -5.18
CA LEU A 184 15.81 -0.18 -4.39
C LEU A 184 16.69 -1.23 -5.09
N LEU A 185 16.10 -2.00 -6.01
CA LEU A 185 16.75 -3.15 -6.65
C LEU A 185 17.39 -2.82 -7.99
N ARG A 186 16.91 -1.75 -8.65
CA ARG A 186 17.28 -1.40 -10.03
C ARG A 186 18.02 -0.08 -10.10
N ASP A 187 17.56 0.91 -9.33
CA ASP A 187 18.02 2.27 -9.44
C ASP A 187 19.16 2.52 -8.43
N PRO A 188 20.15 3.36 -8.76
CA PRO A 188 21.27 3.63 -7.87
C PRO A 188 20.79 4.32 -6.57
N PRO A 189 21.34 3.98 -5.39
CA PRO A 189 20.92 4.60 -4.14
C PRO A 189 21.38 6.06 -4.05
N PHE A 190 20.67 6.85 -3.24
CA PHE A 190 21.18 8.15 -2.80
C PHE A 190 22.43 7.94 -1.93
N SER A 191 23.49 8.72 -2.15
CA SER A 191 24.73 8.66 -1.37
C SER A 191 24.79 9.75 -0.30
N HIS A 192 25.69 9.57 0.67
CA HIS A 192 25.95 10.53 1.77
C HIS A 192 24.71 10.84 2.61
N LEU A 193 24.01 9.80 3.05
CA LEU A 193 22.86 9.88 3.94
C LEU A 193 23.29 9.78 5.40
N ASP A 194 22.65 10.55 6.28
CA ASP A 194 22.88 10.47 7.72
C ASP A 194 21.99 9.40 8.36
N MET A 195 20.80 9.15 7.79
CA MET A 195 19.86 8.14 8.24
C MET A 195 19.06 7.52 7.09
N ILE A 196 18.73 6.23 7.22
CA ILE A 196 17.76 5.53 6.37
C ILE A 196 16.66 4.93 7.25
N SER A 197 15.39 5.15 6.87
CA SER A 197 14.23 4.50 7.49
C SER A 197 13.55 3.57 6.47
N CYS A 198 13.78 2.27 6.61
CA CYS A 198 13.23 1.26 5.71
C CYS A 198 12.36 0.31 6.53
N ARG A 199 11.10 0.69 6.76
CA ARG A 199 10.19 -0.05 7.64
C ARG A 199 9.12 -0.78 6.86
N ASN A 200 8.83 -2.01 7.28
CA ASN A 200 7.76 -2.85 6.73
C ASN A 200 7.88 -3.14 5.22
N LEU A 201 9.07 -2.96 4.64
CA LEU A 201 9.37 -3.26 3.24
C LEU A 201 10.15 -4.57 3.10
N LEU A 202 11.12 -4.81 4.00
CA LEU A 202 11.99 -6.00 3.94
C LEU A 202 11.21 -7.29 4.17
N ILE A 203 10.08 -7.23 4.89
CA ILE A 203 9.20 -8.38 5.10
C ILE A 203 8.69 -9.05 3.81
N TYR A 204 8.67 -8.34 2.68
CA TYR A 204 8.20 -8.86 1.39
C TYR A 204 9.29 -9.56 0.58
N LEU A 205 10.54 -9.29 0.91
CA LEU A 205 11.71 -9.76 0.19
C LEU A 205 12.19 -11.12 0.73
N ASP A 206 12.82 -11.93 -0.11
CA ASP A 206 13.55 -13.12 0.34
C ASP A 206 14.88 -12.76 1.01
N ARG A 207 15.55 -13.76 1.60
CA ARG A 207 16.80 -13.55 2.34
C ARG A 207 17.95 -13.03 1.46
N GLN A 208 18.01 -13.44 0.20
CA GLN A 208 19.08 -13.03 -0.72
C GLN A 208 18.93 -11.55 -1.06
N LEU A 209 17.70 -11.12 -1.34
CA LEU A 209 17.38 -9.75 -1.70
C LEU A 209 17.51 -8.80 -0.50
N GLN A 210 17.14 -9.25 0.71
CA GLN A 210 17.41 -8.52 1.95
C GLN A 210 18.90 -8.24 2.15
N GLN A 211 19.78 -9.22 1.88
CA GLN A 211 21.24 -9.02 1.96
C GLN A 211 21.75 -8.01 0.92
N GLN A 212 21.22 -8.03 -0.30
CA GLN A 212 21.56 -7.03 -1.32
C GLN A 212 21.15 -5.63 -0.87
N VAL A 213 19.93 -5.47 -0.34
CA VAL A 213 19.43 -4.18 0.17
C VAL A 213 20.25 -3.68 1.36
N CYS A 214 20.64 -4.55 2.30
CA CYS A 214 21.57 -4.20 3.37
C CYS A 214 22.89 -3.59 2.86
N ASN A 215 23.50 -4.21 1.84
CA ASN A 215 24.75 -3.71 1.25
C ASN A 215 24.53 -2.33 0.61
N THR A 216 23.42 -2.15 -0.10
CA THR A 216 23.02 -0.86 -0.68
C THR A 216 22.86 0.22 0.40
N PHE A 217 22.19 -0.10 1.52
CA PHE A 217 22.02 0.85 2.63
C PHE A 217 23.33 1.19 3.31
N HIS A 218 24.21 0.23 3.52
CA HIS A 218 25.53 0.47 4.12
C HIS A 218 26.37 1.40 3.25
N TYR A 219 26.32 1.21 1.92
CA TYR A 219 27.00 2.07 0.96
C TYR A 219 26.42 3.50 0.90
N ALA A 220 25.10 3.61 1.03
CA ALA A 220 24.38 4.89 0.97
C ALA A 220 24.59 5.77 2.22
N LEU A 221 24.79 5.14 3.38
CA LEU A 221 24.98 5.80 4.67
C LEU A 221 26.41 6.33 4.84
N ASN A 222 26.52 7.51 5.45
CA ASN A 222 27.78 8.01 5.99
C ASN A 222 28.29 7.08 7.10
N ALA A 223 29.60 7.09 7.32
CA ALA A 223 30.21 6.33 8.42
C ALA A 223 29.58 6.74 9.76
N GLY A 224 29.04 5.77 10.50
CA GLY A 224 28.35 6.03 11.76
C GLY A 224 26.90 6.54 11.61
N GLY A 225 26.35 6.61 10.40
CA GLY A 225 24.94 6.91 10.14
C GLY A 225 23.99 5.81 10.65
N PHE A 226 22.68 6.10 10.63
CA PHE A 226 21.67 5.26 11.28
C PHE A 226 20.75 4.55 10.29
N LEU A 227 20.37 3.31 10.63
CA LEU A 227 19.39 2.52 9.91
C LEU A 227 18.23 2.18 10.86
N PHE A 228 17.01 2.54 10.49
CA PHE A 228 15.79 2.27 11.23
C PHE A 228 14.90 1.30 10.44
N LEU A 229 14.50 0.19 11.07
CA LEU A 229 13.71 -0.88 10.45
C LEU A 229 12.37 -1.09 11.16
N GLY A 230 11.47 -1.88 10.56
CA GLY A 230 10.20 -2.28 11.16
C GLY A 230 10.39 -3.28 12.31
N SER A 231 9.41 -3.36 13.22
CA SER A 231 9.43 -4.22 14.42
C SER A 231 9.70 -5.71 14.13
N SER A 232 9.13 -6.22 13.02
CA SER A 232 9.29 -7.59 12.54
C SER A 232 10.51 -7.81 11.63
N GLU A 233 11.41 -6.82 11.51
CA GLU A 233 12.54 -6.83 10.59
C GLU A 233 13.87 -6.80 11.36
N SER A 234 14.90 -7.42 10.78
CA SER A 234 16.25 -7.49 11.34
C SER A 234 17.30 -7.20 10.28
N ALA A 235 18.33 -6.44 10.64
CA ALA A 235 19.51 -6.25 9.81
C ALA A 235 20.47 -7.44 10.00
N ASP A 236 20.10 -8.63 9.50
CA ASP A 236 20.91 -9.85 9.61
C ASP A 236 22.05 -9.90 8.57
N CYS A 237 22.89 -8.88 8.61
CA CYS A 237 23.96 -8.62 7.64
C CYS A 237 25.30 -8.52 8.40
N PRO A 238 26.12 -9.59 8.42
CA PRO A 238 27.31 -9.68 9.27
C PRO A 238 28.31 -8.56 8.98
N GLY A 239 28.73 -7.83 10.02
CA GLY A 239 29.83 -6.85 9.95
C GLY A 239 29.50 -5.48 9.33
N LEU A 240 28.26 -5.23 8.89
CA LEU A 240 27.87 -3.93 8.31
C LEU A 240 27.20 -2.99 9.32
N PHE A 241 26.37 -3.53 10.21
CA PHE A 241 25.55 -2.77 11.12
C PHE A 241 25.70 -3.27 12.56
N ARG A 242 25.71 -2.33 13.53
CA ARG A 242 25.68 -2.62 14.96
C ARG A 242 24.34 -2.16 15.54
N PRO A 243 23.62 -3.00 16.32
CA PRO A 243 22.38 -2.57 16.95
C PRO A 243 22.66 -1.48 18.00
N VAL A 244 21.91 -0.38 17.91
CA VAL A 244 21.83 0.69 18.91
C VAL A 244 20.70 0.39 19.89
N ASP A 245 19.55 0.02 19.35
CA ASP A 245 18.40 -0.43 20.12
C ASP A 245 17.73 -1.62 19.41
N ARG A 246 17.65 -2.76 20.10
CA ARG A 246 17.13 -4.01 19.53
C ARG A 246 15.59 -4.05 19.50
N GLU A 247 14.93 -3.42 20.46
CA GLU A 247 13.46 -3.38 20.50
C GLU A 247 12.92 -2.41 19.46
N ALA A 248 13.52 -1.21 19.37
CA ALA A 248 13.17 -0.23 18.35
C ALA A 248 13.77 -0.54 16.97
N ARG A 249 14.60 -1.59 16.82
CA ARG A 249 15.23 -1.99 15.55
C ARG A 249 16.04 -0.87 14.89
N ILE A 250 16.82 -0.16 15.71
CA ILE A 250 17.72 0.91 15.28
C ILE A 250 19.15 0.37 15.26
N TYR A 251 19.85 0.61 14.15
CA TYR A 251 21.21 0.15 13.92
C TYR A 251 22.10 1.32 13.50
N ARG A 252 23.41 1.18 13.71
CA ARG A 252 24.44 2.12 13.29
C ARG A 252 25.36 1.47 12.26
N ALA A 253 25.64 2.17 11.17
CA ALA A 253 26.56 1.72 10.14
C ALA A 253 28.00 1.70 10.67
N LEU A 254 28.68 0.58 10.49
CA LEU A 254 30.09 0.43 10.85
C LEU A 254 30.96 1.03 9.74
N ALA A 255 32.03 1.73 10.10
CA ALA A 255 32.99 2.23 9.12
C ALA A 255 33.70 1.04 8.45
N GLY A 256 33.41 0.82 7.17
CA GLY A 256 34.03 -0.26 6.40
C GLY A 256 35.46 0.09 6.01
N ALA A 257 36.42 -0.78 6.34
CA ALA A 257 37.76 -0.73 5.76
C ALA A 257 37.68 -1.03 4.25
N GLY A 258 37.90 -0.01 3.42
CA GLY A 258 38.08 -0.15 1.97
C GLY A 258 36.85 -0.61 1.19
N ALA A 259 36.11 0.35 0.63
CA ALA A 259 35.04 0.10 -0.32
C ALA A 259 35.54 -0.78 -1.48
N ARG A 260 35.07 -2.04 -1.54
CA ARG A 260 35.12 -2.80 -2.79
C ARG A 260 34.08 -2.20 -3.75
N PRO A 261 34.40 -1.93 -5.02
CA PRO A 261 33.40 -1.48 -5.99
C PRO A 261 32.33 -2.56 -6.15
N MET A 262 31.06 -2.19 -6.00
CA MET A 262 29.95 -3.04 -6.41
C MET A 262 29.90 -3.10 -7.94
N VAL A 263 29.79 -4.30 -8.49
CA VAL A 263 29.46 -4.51 -9.90
C VAL A 263 27.98 -4.15 -10.07
N LEU A 264 27.71 -3.09 -10.82
CA LEU A 264 26.36 -2.68 -11.23
C LEU A 264 25.67 -3.85 -11.97
N PRO A 265 24.37 -4.12 -11.73
CA PRO A 265 23.62 -5.07 -12.54
C PRO A 265 23.58 -4.58 -13.99
N ALA A 266 24.10 -5.39 -14.91
CA ALA A 266 24.03 -5.14 -16.33
C ALA A 266 22.56 -5.02 -16.79
N LEU A 267 22.27 -3.99 -17.59
CA LEU A 267 21.04 -3.86 -18.38
C LEU A 267 20.82 -5.13 -19.21
N LEU A 268 19.90 -6.00 -18.76
CA LEU A 268 19.58 -7.26 -19.43
C LEU A 268 18.74 -7.03 -20.68
N GLY A 269 19.38 -7.19 -21.84
CA GLY A 269 18.72 -7.66 -23.07
C GLY A 269 18.32 -9.15 -22.98
N PRO A 270 17.49 -9.66 -23.90
CA PRO A 270 16.91 -11.00 -23.79
C PRO A 270 17.94 -12.09 -24.14
N HIS A 271 18.37 -12.88 -23.16
CA HIS A 271 19.19 -14.08 -23.37
C HIS A 271 18.44 -15.37 -23.04
N LYS A 272 18.70 -16.37 -23.90
CA LYS A 272 18.25 -17.77 -23.90
C LYS A 272 18.58 -18.51 -22.59
N PRO A 273 17.82 -19.57 -22.22
CA PRO A 273 18.05 -20.30 -20.99
C PRO A 273 19.22 -21.27 -21.18
N GLU A 274 20.30 -21.07 -20.42
CA GLU A 274 21.33 -22.08 -20.20
C GLU A 274 20.95 -22.99 -19.02
N MET A 275 21.14 -24.28 -19.24
CA MET A 275 21.06 -25.36 -18.26
C MET A 275 22.03 -25.13 -17.10
N LYS A 276 21.51 -25.10 -15.87
CA LYS A 276 22.34 -25.14 -14.67
C LYS A 276 22.73 -26.57 -14.35
N SER A 277 24.03 -26.84 -14.40
CA SER A 277 24.67 -28.01 -13.78
C SER A 277 24.63 -27.88 -12.25
N THR A 278 24.24 -28.96 -11.59
CA THR A 278 24.15 -29.06 -10.14
C THR A 278 25.54 -29.32 -9.57
N ILE A 279 26.18 -28.31 -8.98
CA ILE A 279 27.36 -28.50 -8.12
C ILE A 279 26.85 -28.65 -6.68
N ILE A 280 26.96 -29.87 -6.14
CA ILE A 280 26.73 -30.16 -4.73
C ILE A 280 27.94 -29.62 -3.95
N ARG A 281 27.72 -28.65 -3.05
CA ARG A 281 28.71 -28.20 -2.06
C ARG A 281 28.35 -28.81 -0.69
N THR A 282 29.27 -29.59 -0.15
CA THR A 282 29.29 -30.10 1.23
C THR A 282 29.53 -28.96 2.23
N PRO A 283 28.87 -28.94 3.40
CA PRO A 283 29.14 -27.96 4.45
C PRO A 283 30.33 -28.37 5.35
N PRO A 284 30.98 -27.42 6.06
CA PRO A 284 32.21 -27.67 6.80
C PRO A 284 31.95 -28.28 8.19
N ALA A 285 32.86 -29.14 8.63
CA ALA A 285 32.88 -29.74 9.95
C ALA A 285 33.15 -28.69 11.04
N GLY A 286 32.23 -28.54 11.99
CA GLY A 286 32.36 -27.73 13.19
C GLY A 286 31.89 -28.52 14.41
N HIS A 287 32.70 -28.50 15.48
CA HIS A 287 32.62 -29.30 16.70
C HIS A 287 31.20 -29.56 17.24
N VAL A 288 30.84 -30.85 17.34
CA VAL A 288 29.64 -31.31 18.05
C VAL A 288 29.91 -31.26 19.55
N SER A 289 29.08 -30.55 20.30
CA SER A 289 29.12 -30.51 21.77
C SER A 289 28.89 -31.90 22.35
N ASP A 290 29.65 -32.29 23.39
CA ASP A 290 29.48 -33.57 24.10
C ASP A 290 28.05 -33.80 24.58
N ALA A 291 27.29 -32.72 24.86
CA ALA A 291 25.88 -32.80 25.22
C ALA A 291 24.96 -33.19 24.04
N ALA A 292 25.32 -32.80 22.81
CA ALA A 292 24.62 -33.21 21.60
C ALA A 292 24.93 -34.66 21.22
N VAL A 293 26.19 -35.09 21.38
CA VAL A 293 26.57 -36.52 21.23
C VAL A 293 25.89 -37.37 22.31
N HIS A 294 25.86 -36.92 23.57
CA HIS A 294 25.20 -37.64 24.66
C HIS A 294 23.69 -37.77 24.44
N ARG A 295 23.01 -36.71 23.96
CA ARG A 295 21.58 -36.77 23.61
C ARG A 295 21.30 -37.72 22.45
N GLN A 296 22.17 -37.72 21.43
CA GLN A 296 22.07 -38.64 20.30
C GLN A 296 22.34 -40.10 20.70
N MET A 297 23.22 -40.35 21.67
CA MET A 297 23.43 -41.69 22.23
C MET A 297 22.26 -42.15 23.10
N LEU A 298 21.65 -41.25 23.88
CA LEU A 298 20.42 -41.55 24.64
C LEU A 298 19.25 -41.91 23.72
N GLU A 299 19.08 -41.23 22.58
CA GLU A 299 18.06 -41.59 21.58
C GLU A 299 18.25 -43.00 21.01
N LYS A 300 19.50 -43.47 20.87
CA LYS A 300 19.79 -44.83 20.36
C LYS A 300 19.53 -45.95 21.37
N ILE A 301 19.56 -45.65 22.67
CA ILE A 301 19.45 -46.65 23.76
C ILE A 301 18.07 -46.59 24.44
N ALA A 302 17.34 -45.48 24.33
CA ALA A 302 16.04 -45.31 24.95
C ALA A 302 14.99 -46.27 24.34
N PRO A 303 14.09 -46.85 25.16
CA PRO A 303 12.97 -47.62 24.67
C PRO A 303 12.10 -46.80 23.70
N PRO A 304 11.48 -47.45 22.71
CA PRO A 304 10.53 -46.81 21.81
C PRO A 304 9.45 -46.06 22.61
N SER A 305 9.25 -44.78 22.31
CA SER A 305 8.40 -43.90 23.10
C SER A 305 7.63 -42.87 22.28
N MET A 306 6.53 -42.40 22.88
CA MET A 306 5.63 -41.39 22.33
C MET A 306 5.26 -40.39 23.43
N LEU A 307 5.43 -39.10 23.16
CA LEU A 307 4.99 -38.02 24.05
C LEU A 307 3.59 -37.58 23.66
N VAL A 308 2.70 -37.49 24.65
CA VAL A 308 1.27 -37.22 24.47
C VAL A 308 0.84 -36.02 25.32
N ASP A 309 -0.06 -35.17 24.80
CA ASP A 309 -0.67 -34.04 25.52
C ASP A 309 -1.92 -34.44 26.32
N GLU A 310 -2.48 -33.51 27.11
CA GLU A 310 -3.72 -33.72 27.90
C GLU A 310 -4.95 -34.07 27.05
N SER A 311 -4.94 -33.70 25.76
CA SER A 311 -6.00 -34.03 24.80
C SER A 311 -5.77 -35.37 24.11
N HIS A 312 -4.78 -36.15 24.58
CA HIS A 312 -4.38 -37.45 24.07
C HIS A 312 -3.80 -37.46 22.64
N HIS A 313 -3.27 -36.32 22.16
CA HIS A 313 -2.59 -36.24 20.85
C HIS A 313 -1.09 -36.48 20.99
N ALA A 314 -0.51 -37.16 19.99
CA ALA A 314 0.93 -37.41 19.94
C ALA A 314 1.68 -36.13 19.50
N ILE A 315 2.54 -35.60 20.37
CA ILE A 315 3.38 -34.41 20.11
C ILE A 315 4.72 -34.81 19.51
N HIS A 316 5.28 -35.93 19.98
CA HIS A 316 6.60 -36.39 19.57
C HIS A 316 6.70 -37.91 19.59
N LEU A 317 7.42 -38.48 18.62
CA LEU A 317 7.65 -39.91 18.46
C LEU A 317 9.16 -40.17 18.40
N SER A 318 9.65 -41.15 19.17
CA SER A 318 11.03 -41.61 19.03
C SER A 318 11.25 -42.33 17.69
N GLU A 319 12.46 -42.30 17.17
CA GLU A 319 12.83 -42.90 15.86
C GLU A 319 12.45 -44.39 15.77
N ASN A 320 12.53 -45.13 16.88
CA ASN A 320 12.23 -46.56 16.96
C ASN A 320 10.75 -46.90 17.27
N ALA A 321 9.88 -45.89 17.47
CA ALA A 321 8.46 -46.11 17.80
C ALA A 321 7.63 -46.66 16.64
N GLY A 322 8.12 -46.54 15.39
CA GLY A 322 7.38 -46.91 14.18
C GLY A 322 6.84 -48.35 14.15
N ARG A 323 7.52 -49.32 14.78
CA ARG A 323 7.10 -50.74 14.78
C ARG A 323 5.79 -50.99 15.55
N PHE A 324 5.49 -50.16 16.55
CA PHE A 324 4.29 -50.25 17.39
C PHE A 324 3.13 -49.39 16.86
N LEU A 325 3.37 -48.61 15.80
CA LEU A 325 2.40 -47.72 15.18
C LEU A 325 1.84 -48.35 13.91
N LYS A 326 0.53 -48.27 13.74
CA LYS A 326 -0.17 -48.65 12.51
C LYS A 326 -1.33 -47.68 12.34
N PRO A 327 -1.16 -46.59 11.56
CA PRO A 327 -2.21 -45.59 11.41
C PRO A 327 -3.47 -46.25 10.83
N SER A 328 -4.60 -45.96 11.46
CA SER A 328 -5.91 -46.44 11.01
C SER A 328 -6.22 -45.88 9.62
N GLY A 329 -6.80 -46.68 8.72
CA GLY A 329 -7.24 -46.20 7.41
C GLY A 329 -8.36 -45.17 7.52
N GLY A 330 -8.14 -43.94 7.04
CA GLY A 330 -9.06 -42.81 7.19
C GLY A 330 -8.35 -41.45 7.10
N PRO A 331 -9.02 -40.31 7.40
CA PRO A 331 -8.36 -39.01 7.49
C PRO A 331 -7.26 -39.04 8.56
N VAL A 332 -6.14 -38.36 8.31
CA VAL A 332 -4.94 -38.41 9.16
C VAL A 332 -5.26 -37.91 10.57
N SER A 333 -5.36 -38.85 11.54
CA SER A 333 -5.60 -38.56 12.95
C SER A 333 -4.26 -38.41 13.70
N THR A 334 -4.17 -37.41 14.57
CA THR A 334 -3.03 -37.20 15.48
C THR A 334 -3.26 -37.77 16.88
N ALA A 335 -4.39 -38.44 17.11
CA ALA A 335 -4.72 -39.05 18.39
C ALA A 335 -3.86 -40.29 18.67
N ALA A 336 -3.26 -40.36 19.87
CA ALA A 336 -2.32 -41.41 20.24
C ALA A 336 -2.91 -42.83 20.15
N THR A 337 -4.22 -42.99 20.43
CA THR A 337 -4.91 -44.30 20.34
C THR A 337 -5.19 -44.75 18.91
N ASP A 338 -5.27 -43.83 17.95
CA ASP A 338 -5.56 -44.13 16.55
C ASP A 338 -4.30 -44.45 15.73
N LEU A 339 -3.15 -44.02 16.26
CA LEU A 339 -1.81 -44.21 15.70
C LEU A 339 -1.17 -45.56 16.09
N VAL A 340 -1.55 -46.14 17.24
CA VAL A 340 -1.04 -47.46 17.68
C VAL A 340 -1.80 -48.63 17.08
N ARG A 341 -1.15 -49.80 17.01
CA ARG A 341 -1.78 -51.07 16.61
C ARG A 341 -2.98 -51.42 17.49
N GLU A 342 -3.94 -52.18 16.94
CA GLU A 342 -5.25 -52.43 17.55
C GLU A 342 -5.16 -53.10 18.93
N GLU A 343 -4.19 -53.99 19.08
CA GLU A 343 -3.87 -54.76 20.28
C GLU A 343 -3.50 -53.87 21.48
N PHE A 344 -2.97 -52.66 21.23
CA PHE A 344 -2.54 -51.73 22.28
C PHE A 344 -3.59 -50.68 22.66
N ARG A 345 -4.68 -50.55 21.89
CA ARG A 345 -5.62 -49.42 22.03
C ARG A 345 -6.35 -49.39 23.37
N PHE A 346 -6.81 -50.55 23.83
CA PHE A 346 -7.60 -50.66 25.06
C PHE A 346 -6.74 -50.31 26.28
N ASP A 347 -5.57 -50.94 26.42
CA ASP A 347 -4.64 -50.70 27.52
C ASP A 347 -4.05 -49.29 27.50
N LEU A 348 -3.73 -48.73 26.32
CA LEU A 348 -3.25 -47.35 26.18
C LEU A 348 -4.31 -46.35 26.62
N ARG A 349 -5.58 -46.54 26.24
CA ARG A 349 -6.68 -45.65 26.65
C ARG A 349 -6.89 -45.69 28.17
N ALA A 350 -6.86 -46.87 28.77
CA ALA A 350 -6.98 -47.04 30.21
C ALA A 350 -5.76 -46.46 30.97
N ALA A 351 -4.57 -46.52 30.40
CA ALA A 351 -3.35 -45.99 30.99
C ALA A 351 -3.26 -44.45 30.89
N LEU A 352 -3.60 -43.84 29.75
CA LEU A 352 -3.65 -42.38 29.59
C LEU A 352 -4.69 -41.73 30.50
N HIS A 353 -5.89 -42.33 30.62
CA HIS A 353 -6.93 -41.83 31.52
C HIS A 353 -6.46 -41.83 32.99
N ARG A 354 -5.72 -42.86 33.43
CA ARG A 354 -5.13 -42.90 34.77
C ARG A 354 -3.98 -41.91 34.94
N ALA A 355 -3.11 -41.78 33.93
CA ALA A 355 -1.98 -40.85 33.97
C ALA A 355 -2.42 -39.38 34.04
N PHE A 356 -3.41 -38.95 33.26
CA PHE A 356 -3.90 -37.56 33.31
C PHE A 356 -4.91 -37.31 34.44
N GLY A 357 -5.78 -38.28 34.74
CA GLY A 357 -6.83 -38.14 35.75
C GLY A 357 -6.35 -38.31 37.20
N ARG A 358 -5.36 -39.19 37.45
CA ARG A 358 -4.84 -39.49 38.79
C ARG A 358 -3.36 -39.14 38.99
N ASN A 359 -2.66 -38.73 37.92
CA ASN A 359 -1.23 -38.41 37.95
C ASN A 359 -0.33 -39.57 38.41
N GLU A 360 -0.74 -40.81 38.13
CA GLU A 360 -0.03 -42.02 38.53
C GLU A 360 0.64 -42.70 37.32
N PRO A 361 1.91 -43.14 37.44
CA PRO A 361 2.54 -43.95 36.41
C PRO A 361 1.87 -45.33 36.35
N THR A 362 1.59 -45.81 35.15
CA THR A 362 0.91 -47.10 34.93
C THR A 362 1.77 -48.03 34.08
N LEU A 363 1.78 -49.33 34.41
CA LEU A 363 2.37 -50.40 33.61
C LEU A 363 1.28 -51.44 33.29
N SER A 364 1.13 -51.84 32.03
CA SER A 364 0.17 -52.87 31.63
C SER A 364 0.65 -54.30 31.98
N MET A 365 -0.28 -55.25 31.95
CA MET A 365 0.05 -56.67 31.81
C MET A 365 0.67 -56.93 30.41
N PRO A 366 1.39 -58.05 30.17
CA PRO A 366 2.01 -58.31 28.88
C PRO A 366 0.96 -58.47 27.77
N ILE A 367 1.04 -57.59 26.78
CA ILE A 367 0.16 -57.59 25.60
C ILE A 367 0.86 -58.39 24.50
N LEU A 368 0.19 -59.42 23.99
CA LEU A 368 0.67 -60.18 22.84
C LEU A 368 0.39 -59.39 21.56
N ALA A 369 1.44 -58.98 20.86
CA ALA A 369 1.34 -58.25 19.60
C ALA A 369 2.22 -58.88 18.53
N ASP A 370 1.71 -58.92 17.30
CA ASP A 370 2.48 -59.37 16.15
C ASP A 370 3.36 -58.23 15.64
N LEU A 371 4.66 -58.34 15.91
CA LEU A 371 5.67 -57.40 15.46
C LEU A 371 6.55 -58.12 14.44
N ASP A 372 6.57 -57.62 13.21
CA ASP A 372 7.36 -58.15 12.09
C ASP A 372 7.15 -59.66 11.80
N GLY A 373 5.95 -60.19 12.06
CA GLY A 373 5.55 -61.57 11.76
C GLY A 373 5.80 -62.56 12.89
N GLN A 374 6.21 -62.11 14.07
CA GLN A 374 6.37 -62.93 15.28
C GLN A 374 5.56 -62.40 16.47
N PRO A 375 5.04 -63.27 17.35
CA PRO A 375 4.33 -62.84 18.55
C PRO A 375 5.32 -62.39 19.64
N HIS A 376 5.28 -61.10 19.97
CA HIS A 376 6.06 -60.51 21.05
C HIS A 376 5.17 -60.16 22.25
N ARG A 377 5.72 -60.28 23.46
CA ARG A 377 5.09 -59.75 24.67
C ARG A 377 5.56 -58.32 24.89
N VAL A 378 4.65 -57.35 24.83
CA VAL A 378 4.96 -55.93 24.98
C VAL A 378 4.25 -55.38 26.21
N TYR A 379 4.99 -54.65 27.03
CA TYR A 379 4.44 -53.91 28.16
C TYR A 379 4.35 -52.43 27.79
N LEU A 380 3.20 -51.84 28.10
CA LEU A 380 2.95 -50.42 27.87
C LEU A 380 3.08 -49.67 29.20
N GLN A 381 4.04 -48.75 29.28
CA GLN A 381 4.24 -47.92 30.45
C GLN A 381 3.92 -46.46 30.13
N VAL A 382 3.01 -45.85 30.89
CA VAL A 382 2.66 -44.42 30.74
C VAL A 382 3.09 -43.67 31.99
N LYS A 383 3.93 -42.65 31.83
CA LYS A 383 4.44 -41.81 32.93
C LYS A 383 4.04 -40.35 32.71
N PRO A 384 3.30 -39.72 33.62
CA PRO A 384 3.05 -38.29 33.55
C PRO A 384 4.36 -37.51 33.76
N VAL A 385 4.58 -36.47 32.97
CA VAL A 385 5.73 -35.57 33.02
C VAL A 385 5.24 -34.21 33.48
N VAL A 386 5.66 -33.80 34.68
CA VAL A 386 5.38 -32.47 35.22
C VAL A 386 6.61 -31.59 34.99
N ARG A 387 6.53 -30.67 34.03
CA ARG A 387 7.50 -29.57 33.91
C ARG A 387 7.03 -28.42 34.82
N GLY A 388 7.94 -27.84 35.60
CA GLY A 388 7.62 -26.78 36.56
C GLY A 388 6.84 -25.60 35.97
N THR A 389 6.06 -24.92 36.81
CA THR A 389 5.25 -23.68 36.62
C THR A 389 4.49 -23.42 35.30
N GLU A 390 4.50 -24.32 34.32
CA GLU A 390 3.68 -24.24 33.10
C GLU A 390 2.44 -25.15 33.22
N ARG A 391 1.29 -24.65 32.74
CA ARG A 391 -0.04 -25.26 32.92
C ARG A 391 -0.30 -26.54 32.10
N THR A 392 0.62 -27.00 31.25
CA THR A 392 0.39 -28.12 30.33
C THR A 392 0.99 -29.43 30.85
N ARG A 393 0.15 -30.39 31.25
CA ARG A 393 0.60 -31.75 31.62
C ARG A 393 0.89 -32.56 30.36
N HIS A 394 1.96 -33.33 30.41
CA HIS A 394 2.34 -34.24 29.33
C HIS A 394 2.44 -35.66 29.89
N ALA A 395 2.31 -36.67 29.04
CA ALA A 395 2.58 -38.06 29.41
C ALA A 395 3.52 -38.71 28.41
N LEU A 396 4.52 -39.42 28.92
CA LEU A 396 5.43 -40.24 28.12
C LEU A 396 4.94 -41.68 28.10
N VAL A 397 4.62 -42.20 26.93
CA VAL A 397 4.26 -43.59 26.67
C VAL A 397 5.53 -44.33 26.21
N LEU A 398 5.85 -45.44 26.85
CA LEU A 398 7.00 -46.30 26.58
C LEU A 398 6.50 -47.70 26.18
N PHE A 399 7.06 -48.25 25.11
CA PHE A 399 6.83 -49.62 24.69
C PHE A 399 8.04 -50.46 25.09
N ILE A 400 7.85 -51.38 26.05
CA ILE A 400 8.90 -52.24 26.58
C ILE A 400 8.68 -53.64 26.01
N GLU A 401 9.56 -54.06 25.11
CA GLU A 401 9.51 -55.37 24.46
C GLU A 401 10.12 -56.45 25.38
N GLY A 402 9.38 -57.54 25.60
CA GLY A 402 9.84 -58.76 26.26
C GLY A 402 10.32 -59.82 25.25
N GLU A 403 10.77 -60.97 25.75
CA GLU A 403 11.31 -62.05 24.92
C GLU A 403 10.30 -62.53 23.86
N ALA A 404 10.81 -62.78 22.64
CA ALA A 404 10.04 -63.34 21.53
C ALA A 404 9.60 -64.78 21.87
N ILE A 405 8.34 -65.12 21.59
CA ILE A 405 7.84 -66.47 21.84
C ILE A 405 8.20 -67.34 20.64
N ASP A 406 9.12 -68.28 20.83
CA ASP A 406 9.51 -69.25 19.81
C ASP A 406 8.37 -70.24 19.56
N LYS A 407 7.90 -70.35 18.31
CA LYS A 407 6.75 -71.19 17.92
C LYS A 407 7.10 -72.68 17.76
N THR A 408 8.16 -73.16 18.42
CA THR A 408 8.69 -74.53 18.23
C THR A 408 8.99 -75.29 19.53
N GLN A 409 8.22 -75.05 20.59
CA GLN A 409 8.14 -75.94 21.75
C GLN A 409 6.72 -76.50 21.92
N GLU A 410 6.39 -77.48 21.09
CA GLU A 410 5.47 -78.54 21.50
C GLU A 410 6.32 -79.67 22.11
N VAL A 411 6.13 -79.89 23.42
CA VAL A 411 6.32 -81.14 24.18
C VAL A 411 7.66 -81.88 24.03
N VAL A 412 8.46 -81.89 25.11
CA VAL A 412 9.39 -83.00 25.40
C VAL A 412 9.10 -83.53 26.80
N LEU A 413 8.66 -84.80 26.83
CA LEU A 413 8.47 -85.66 27.98
C LEU A 413 9.83 -86.04 28.60
N ASP A 414 9.86 -86.26 29.91
CA ASP A 414 10.71 -87.30 30.50
C ASP A 414 9.79 -88.43 31.00
N THR A 415 9.72 -89.47 30.18
CA THR A 415 9.23 -90.80 30.50
C THR A 415 10.29 -91.57 31.26
N LEU A 416 9.92 -92.37 32.26
CA LEU A 416 10.56 -93.67 32.54
C LEU A 416 9.60 -94.57 33.35
N ASP A 417 9.29 -95.69 32.73
CA ASP A 417 8.37 -96.79 33.05
C ASP A 417 8.13 -97.18 34.53
N GLY A 418 6.85 -97.36 34.87
CA GLY A 418 6.37 -98.13 36.04
C GLY A 418 4.84 -98.08 36.18
N ARG A 419 4.14 -99.20 35.89
CA ARG A 419 2.66 -99.37 35.95
C ARG A 419 2.05 -99.13 37.36
N PRO A 420 0.75 -98.79 37.45
CA PRO A 420 0.15 -98.11 38.61
C PRO A 420 -0.21 -99.05 39.77
N THR A 421 -0.41 -98.50 40.97
CA THR A 421 -1.36 -99.07 41.95
C THR A 421 -2.62 -98.21 41.98
N ILE A 422 -3.75 -98.86 41.75
CA ILE A 422 -5.05 -98.31 41.34
C ILE A 422 -5.84 -97.67 42.50
N ASP A 423 -5.46 -97.95 43.74
CA ASP A 423 -6.29 -97.63 44.91
C ASP A 423 -6.28 -96.15 45.32
N GLU A 424 -5.21 -95.40 45.05
CA GLU A 424 -5.11 -93.98 45.47
C GLU A 424 -5.89 -93.03 44.54
N ALA A 425 -6.01 -93.37 43.25
CA ALA A 425 -6.76 -92.59 42.26
C ALA A 425 -8.27 -92.86 42.33
N ILE A 426 -8.68 -94.10 42.65
CA ILE A 426 -10.09 -94.45 42.85
C ILE A 426 -10.66 -93.74 44.09
N ARG A 427 -9.91 -93.66 45.19
CA ARG A 427 -10.38 -93.02 46.42
C ARG A 427 -10.70 -91.53 46.25
N ARG A 428 -9.88 -90.79 45.48
CA ARG A 428 -10.15 -89.37 45.17
C ARG A 428 -11.37 -89.17 44.27
N LEU A 429 -11.57 -90.03 43.27
CA LEU A 429 -12.72 -89.94 42.37
C LEU A 429 -14.05 -90.35 43.05
N GLN A 430 -14.00 -91.27 44.01
CA GLN A 430 -15.17 -91.67 44.78
C GLN A 430 -15.65 -90.57 45.75
N GLU A 431 -14.74 -89.83 46.38
CA GLU A 431 -15.11 -88.70 47.25
C GLU A 431 -15.71 -87.51 46.47
N GLU A 432 -15.21 -87.22 45.25
CA GLU A 432 -15.80 -86.18 44.39
C GLU A 432 -17.18 -86.56 43.84
N LEU A 433 -17.40 -87.83 43.48
CA LEU A 433 -18.69 -88.30 42.96
C LEU A 433 -19.80 -88.25 44.03
N GLN A 434 -19.48 -88.59 45.27
CA GLN A 434 -20.43 -88.59 46.39
C GLN A 434 -20.91 -87.17 46.73
N LEU A 435 -20.02 -86.18 46.64
CA LEU A 435 -20.32 -84.77 46.86
C LEU A 435 -21.19 -84.17 45.74
N ALA A 436 -20.98 -84.58 44.47
CA ALA A 436 -21.77 -84.13 43.34
C ALA A 436 -23.21 -84.69 43.36
N GLN A 437 -23.38 -85.96 43.74
CA GLN A 437 -24.70 -86.61 43.78
C GLN A 437 -25.62 -86.05 44.88
N ASN A 438 -25.07 -85.73 46.06
CA ASN A 438 -25.84 -85.14 47.14
C ASN A 438 -26.33 -83.71 46.81
N ARG A 439 -25.57 -82.95 46.01
CA ARG A 439 -26.01 -81.64 45.50
C ARG A 439 -27.21 -81.74 44.58
N LEU A 440 -27.17 -82.68 43.63
CA LEU A 440 -28.19 -82.82 42.60
C LEU A 440 -29.56 -83.21 43.22
N ARG A 441 -29.54 -84.04 44.25
CA ARG A 441 -30.76 -84.50 44.92
C ARG A 441 -31.48 -83.39 45.69
N LEU A 442 -30.74 -82.56 46.44
CA LEU A 442 -31.31 -81.42 47.16
C LEU A 442 -31.91 -80.38 46.20
N THR A 443 -31.26 -80.13 45.07
CA THR A 443 -31.75 -79.14 44.09
C THR A 443 -33.03 -79.59 43.39
N SER A 444 -33.24 -80.89 43.22
CA SER A 444 -34.45 -81.43 42.58
C SER A 444 -35.67 -81.31 43.49
N GLU A 445 -35.54 -81.63 44.78
CA GLU A 445 -36.66 -81.59 45.73
C GLU A 445 -37.14 -80.14 45.99
N GLU A 446 -36.23 -79.15 45.97
CA GLU A 446 -36.59 -77.73 46.02
C GLU A 446 -37.32 -77.24 44.77
N SER A 447 -37.01 -77.81 43.58
CA SER A 447 -37.70 -77.43 42.35
C SER A 447 -39.15 -77.94 42.32
N ASP A 448 -39.39 -79.16 42.79
CA ASP A 448 -40.72 -79.77 42.74
C ASP A 448 -41.70 -79.03 43.67
N THR A 449 -41.27 -78.68 44.88
CA THR A 449 -42.08 -77.89 45.82
C THR A 449 -42.41 -76.50 45.30
N ALA A 450 -41.45 -75.82 44.66
CA ALA A 450 -41.70 -74.51 44.03
C ALA A 450 -42.75 -74.57 42.90
N THR A 451 -42.81 -75.67 42.15
CA THR A 451 -43.79 -75.79 41.06
C THR A 451 -45.23 -75.99 41.56
N GLU A 452 -45.42 -76.67 42.70
CA GLU A 452 -46.75 -76.84 43.29
C GLU A 452 -47.28 -75.52 43.87
N GLU A 453 -46.45 -74.76 44.60
CA GLU A 453 -46.82 -73.44 45.12
C GLU A 453 -47.14 -72.45 43.99
N LEU A 454 -46.37 -72.47 42.90
CA LEU A 454 -46.64 -71.65 41.71
C LEU A 454 -48.00 -71.97 41.09
N ARG A 455 -48.41 -73.23 41.09
CA ARG A 455 -49.67 -73.64 40.49
C ARG A 455 -50.87 -73.16 41.31
N ALA A 456 -50.79 -73.26 42.63
CA ALA A 456 -51.82 -72.76 43.53
C ALA A 456 -51.96 -71.22 43.45
N ALA A 457 -50.84 -70.49 43.43
CA ALA A 457 -50.85 -69.03 43.27
C ALA A 457 -51.47 -68.61 41.93
N ASN A 458 -51.28 -69.39 40.87
CA ASN A 458 -51.82 -69.07 39.55
C ASN A 458 -53.35 -69.21 39.51
N GLU A 459 -53.93 -70.19 40.22
CA GLU A 459 -55.39 -70.35 40.29
C GLU A 459 -56.07 -69.22 41.08
N GLU A 460 -55.48 -68.79 42.22
CA GLU A 460 -55.98 -67.63 42.97
C GLU A 460 -55.86 -66.34 42.16
N LEU A 461 -54.75 -66.14 41.45
CA LEU A 461 -54.56 -65.01 40.53
C LEU A 461 -55.61 -65.00 39.41
N GLN A 462 -56.01 -66.17 38.91
CA GLN A 462 -57.03 -66.26 37.86
C GLN A 462 -58.40 -65.84 38.38
N SER A 463 -58.80 -66.31 39.56
CA SER A 463 -60.06 -65.89 40.19
C SER A 463 -60.10 -64.38 40.47
N MET A 464 -59.01 -63.84 41.03
CA MET A 464 -58.91 -62.42 41.32
C MET A 464 -58.92 -61.58 40.03
N ASN A 465 -58.33 -62.08 38.93
CA ASN A 465 -58.41 -61.41 37.63
C ASN A 465 -59.85 -61.34 37.08
N GLU A 466 -60.67 -62.35 37.31
CA GLU A 466 -62.07 -62.35 36.87
C GLU A 466 -62.88 -61.27 37.61
N GLU A 467 -62.71 -61.15 38.93
CA GLU A 467 -63.36 -60.13 39.76
C GLU A 467 -62.85 -58.72 39.44
N TYR A 468 -61.54 -58.57 39.20
CA TYR A 468 -60.96 -57.31 38.72
C TYR A 468 -61.51 -56.91 37.35
N ARG A 469 -61.73 -57.86 36.43
CA ARG A 469 -62.33 -57.56 35.13
C ARG A 469 -63.75 -57.03 35.27
N SER A 470 -64.57 -57.65 36.10
CA SER A 470 -65.94 -57.19 36.32
C SER A 470 -65.99 -55.79 36.94
N THR A 471 -65.16 -55.51 37.95
CA THR A 471 -65.11 -54.16 38.56
C THR A 471 -64.52 -53.12 37.61
N ALA A 472 -63.60 -53.52 36.72
CA ALA A 472 -63.08 -52.64 35.68
C ALA A 472 -64.16 -52.28 34.64
N GLU A 473 -64.99 -53.23 34.21
CA GLU A 473 -66.09 -52.98 33.28
C GLU A 473 -67.13 -52.00 33.86
N GLU A 474 -67.53 -52.17 35.12
CA GLU A 474 -68.44 -51.21 35.79
C GLU A 474 -67.81 -49.81 35.90
N LEU A 475 -66.52 -49.72 36.23
CA LEU A 475 -65.82 -48.43 36.29
C LEU A 475 -65.71 -47.77 34.90
N GLU A 476 -65.51 -48.57 33.85
CA GLU A 476 -65.40 -48.09 32.48
C GLU A 476 -66.72 -47.45 32.01
N THR A 477 -67.85 -48.09 32.30
CA THR A 477 -69.17 -47.50 31.98
C THR A 477 -69.42 -46.18 32.71
N SER A 478 -69.10 -46.10 34.01
CA SER A 478 -69.25 -44.85 34.77
C SER A 478 -68.36 -43.73 34.25
N LYS A 479 -67.15 -44.08 33.78
CA LYS A 479 -66.23 -43.14 33.15
C LYS A 479 -66.78 -42.61 31.83
N GLU A 480 -67.39 -43.45 30.99
CA GLU A 480 -67.99 -43.04 29.71
C GLU A 480 -69.12 -42.01 29.91
N GLU A 481 -69.99 -42.21 30.91
CA GLU A 481 -71.08 -41.27 31.20
C GLU A 481 -70.55 -39.89 31.66
N LEU A 482 -69.57 -39.88 32.57
CA LEU A 482 -68.95 -38.63 33.01
C LEU A 482 -68.21 -37.90 31.89
N GLN A 483 -67.60 -38.66 30.98
CA GLN A 483 -66.89 -38.08 29.85
C GLN A 483 -67.85 -37.40 28.87
N SER A 484 -69.01 -38.01 28.61
CA SER A 484 -70.06 -37.41 27.77
C SER A 484 -70.57 -36.06 28.31
N ILE A 485 -70.85 -35.97 29.62
CA ILE A 485 -71.32 -34.71 30.24
C ILE A 485 -70.26 -33.61 30.14
N ASN A 486 -68.99 -33.98 30.31
CA ASN A 486 -67.88 -33.03 30.25
C ASN A 486 -67.70 -32.48 28.83
N GLU A 487 -67.87 -33.31 27.80
CA GLU A 487 -67.83 -32.90 26.40
C GLU A 487 -68.94 -31.88 26.05
N GLU A 488 -70.15 -32.07 26.58
CA GLU A 488 -71.27 -31.15 26.35
C GLU A 488 -71.03 -29.78 27.02
N LEU A 489 -70.55 -29.77 28.27
CA LEU A 489 -70.20 -28.53 28.98
C LEU A 489 -69.04 -27.78 28.32
N GLN A 490 -68.03 -28.48 27.81
CA GLN A 490 -66.93 -27.87 27.09
C GLN A 490 -67.41 -27.19 25.80
N THR A 491 -68.39 -27.78 25.11
CA THR A 491 -68.95 -27.23 23.88
C THR A 491 -69.65 -25.89 24.13
N VAL A 492 -70.50 -25.80 25.15
CA VAL A 492 -71.21 -24.56 25.50
C VAL A 492 -70.25 -23.46 25.96
N ASN A 493 -69.25 -23.81 26.78
CA ASN A 493 -68.24 -22.85 27.22
C ASN A 493 -67.44 -22.30 26.03
N ASN A 494 -67.10 -23.14 25.05
CA ASN A 494 -66.42 -22.70 23.84
C ASN A 494 -67.28 -21.73 23.02
N GLU A 495 -68.59 -21.96 22.88
CA GLU A 495 -69.47 -21.04 22.14
C GLU A 495 -69.54 -19.66 22.81
N LEU A 496 -69.68 -19.62 24.14
CA LEU A 496 -69.74 -18.37 24.89
C LEU A 496 -68.43 -17.59 24.78
N LYS A 497 -67.29 -18.30 24.87
CA LYS A 497 -65.96 -17.72 24.73
C LYS A 497 -65.78 -17.11 23.33
N LEU A 498 -66.21 -17.79 22.28
CA LEU A 498 -66.15 -17.27 20.90
C LEU A 498 -66.97 -15.98 20.72
N LYS A 499 -68.15 -15.86 21.35
CA LYS A 499 -68.96 -14.62 21.29
C LYS A 499 -68.29 -13.46 22.03
N LEU A 500 -67.74 -13.70 23.21
CA LEU A 500 -66.98 -12.68 23.95
C LEU A 500 -65.75 -12.21 23.17
N GLU A 501 -65.01 -13.14 22.57
CA GLU A 501 -63.87 -12.83 21.72
C GLU A 501 -64.26 -12.03 20.48
N SER A 502 -65.42 -12.27 19.88
CA SER A 502 -65.91 -11.52 18.71
C SER A 502 -66.22 -10.07 19.06
N ILE A 503 -66.93 -9.82 20.16
CA ILE A 503 -67.25 -8.46 20.62
C ILE A 503 -65.98 -7.71 21.05
N SER A 504 -65.09 -8.38 21.78
CA SER A 504 -63.83 -7.80 22.21
C SER A 504 -62.96 -7.42 21.00
N ARG A 505 -62.92 -8.27 19.96
CA ARG A 505 -62.23 -7.97 18.69
C ARG A 505 -62.82 -6.76 18.00
N ALA A 506 -64.14 -6.70 17.80
CA ALA A 506 -64.78 -5.55 17.15
C ALA A 506 -64.53 -4.22 17.89
N ASN A 507 -64.56 -4.25 19.23
CA ASN A 507 -64.28 -3.05 20.03
C ASN A 507 -62.79 -2.66 19.98
N SER A 508 -61.89 -3.66 20.05
CA SER A 508 -60.45 -3.44 19.87
C SER A 508 -60.15 -2.87 18.49
N ASP A 509 -60.79 -3.38 17.44
CA ASP A 509 -60.59 -2.91 16.07
C ASP A 509 -61.02 -1.46 15.90
N LEU A 510 -62.15 -1.06 16.51
CA LEU A 510 -62.58 0.35 16.52
C LEU A 510 -61.59 1.25 17.26
N GLN A 511 -61.10 0.83 18.43
CA GLN A 511 -60.07 1.57 19.17
C GLN A 511 -58.76 1.67 18.38
N ASN A 512 -58.35 0.57 17.74
CA ASN A 512 -57.14 0.51 16.92
C ASN A 512 -57.27 1.38 15.67
N LEU A 513 -58.42 1.39 14.98
CA LEU A 513 -58.67 2.28 13.84
C LEU A 513 -58.64 3.75 14.28
N MET A 514 -59.26 4.10 15.40
CA MET A 514 -59.21 5.46 15.94
C MET A 514 -57.78 5.88 16.33
N ALA A 515 -56.99 4.98 16.92
CA ALA A 515 -55.58 5.23 17.24
C ALA A 515 -54.70 5.32 15.97
N ALA A 516 -54.96 4.50 14.95
CA ALA A 516 -54.17 4.41 13.73
C ALA A 516 -54.35 5.61 12.79
N THR A 517 -55.51 6.29 12.83
CA THR A 517 -55.74 7.48 11.98
C THR A 517 -54.83 8.66 12.31
N ASP A 518 -54.08 8.61 13.43
CA ASP A 518 -53.10 9.60 13.89
C ASP A 518 -53.59 11.06 13.94
N ILE A 519 -54.91 11.26 13.81
CA ILE A 519 -55.56 12.57 13.81
C ILE A 519 -56.16 12.78 15.19
N ALA A 520 -55.78 13.89 15.83
CA ALA A 520 -56.42 14.35 17.05
C ALA A 520 -57.89 14.70 16.74
N THR A 521 -58.81 13.94 17.32
CA THR A 521 -60.25 14.05 17.11
C THR A 521 -60.97 14.08 18.45
N LEU A 522 -61.91 15.00 18.59
CA LEU A 522 -62.72 15.21 19.78
C LEU A 522 -64.21 15.11 19.43
N PHE A 523 -64.93 14.22 20.11
CA PHE A 523 -66.38 14.08 20.01
C PHE A 523 -67.04 14.75 21.21
N LEU A 524 -67.87 15.76 20.96
CA LEU A 524 -68.61 16.49 21.97
C LEU A 524 -70.10 16.25 21.84
N ASP A 525 -70.83 16.16 22.94
CA ASP A 525 -72.29 16.13 22.95
C ASP A 525 -72.91 17.53 22.66
N PRO A 526 -74.24 17.66 22.54
CA PRO A 526 -74.88 18.96 22.32
C PRO A 526 -74.68 20.00 23.43
N SER A 527 -74.27 19.56 24.63
CA SER A 527 -73.91 20.42 25.77
C SER A 527 -72.40 20.71 25.83
N LEU A 528 -71.63 20.35 24.79
CA LEU A 528 -70.18 20.46 24.69
C LEU A 528 -69.40 19.65 25.75
N ARG A 529 -69.94 18.51 26.18
CA ARG A 529 -69.24 17.54 27.04
C ARG A 529 -68.55 16.47 26.22
N ILE A 530 -67.40 15.99 26.70
CA ILE A 530 -66.58 15.00 26.01
C ILE A 530 -67.31 13.65 25.98
N LYS A 531 -67.68 13.16 24.78
CA LYS A 531 -68.21 11.79 24.61
C LYS A 531 -67.11 10.76 24.40
N ARG A 532 -66.09 11.15 23.62
CA ARG A 532 -64.94 10.31 23.25
C ARG A 532 -63.87 11.19 22.61
N PHE A 533 -62.62 10.75 22.60
CA PHE A 533 -61.56 11.39 21.85
C PHE A 533 -60.51 10.38 21.42
N THR A 534 -59.70 10.72 20.41
CA THR A 534 -58.55 9.91 20.02
C THR A 534 -57.34 10.22 20.92
N PRO A 535 -56.44 9.26 21.20
CA PRO A 535 -55.29 9.47 22.09
C PRO A 535 -54.43 10.69 21.72
N ARG A 536 -54.27 10.99 20.42
CA ARG A 536 -53.55 12.17 19.92
C ARG A 536 -54.09 13.50 20.40
N LEU A 537 -55.37 13.57 20.78
CA LEU A 537 -55.95 14.79 21.33
C LEU A 537 -55.26 15.22 22.64
N THR A 538 -54.72 14.28 23.42
CA THR A 538 -54.03 14.57 24.69
C THR A 538 -52.78 15.44 24.54
N GLU A 539 -52.20 15.48 23.34
CA GLU A 539 -51.04 16.35 23.03
C GLU A 539 -51.47 17.82 22.86
N ILE A 540 -52.72 18.05 22.46
CA ILE A 540 -53.30 19.36 22.16
C ILE A 540 -54.12 19.90 23.36
N PHE A 541 -54.90 19.02 24.00
CA PHE A 541 -55.75 19.30 25.16
C PHE A 541 -55.28 18.48 26.36
N ASN A 542 -55.28 19.09 27.56
CA ASN A 542 -54.86 18.41 28.78
C ASN A 542 -55.99 17.52 29.36
N VAL A 543 -56.39 16.48 28.63
CA VAL A 543 -57.48 15.55 28.96
C VAL A 543 -56.96 14.13 29.20
N THR A 544 -57.65 13.34 30.03
CA THR A 544 -57.35 11.94 30.32
C THR A 544 -58.55 11.04 30.01
N SER A 545 -58.34 9.73 29.86
CA SER A 545 -59.40 8.78 29.48
C SER A 545 -60.55 8.70 30.49
N ASN A 546 -60.37 9.22 31.71
CA ASN A 546 -61.41 9.29 32.75
C ASN A 546 -62.25 10.57 32.69
N ASP A 547 -61.96 11.49 31.76
CA ASP A 547 -62.63 12.79 31.64
C ASP A 547 -63.87 12.77 30.73
N GLU A 548 -64.31 11.58 30.28
CA GLU A 548 -65.56 11.42 29.55
C GLU A 548 -66.75 11.94 30.39
N GLY A 549 -67.65 12.70 29.76
CA GLY A 549 -68.81 13.36 30.38
C GLY A 549 -68.55 14.75 30.95
N ARG A 550 -67.29 15.24 30.99
CA ARG A 550 -66.95 16.59 31.47
C ARG A 550 -67.03 17.66 30.36
N PRO A 551 -67.37 18.93 30.68
CA PRO A 551 -67.37 20.03 29.69
C PRO A 551 -65.96 20.30 29.13
N ILE A 552 -65.82 20.46 27.81
CA ILE A 552 -64.51 20.74 27.19
C ILE A 552 -63.90 22.08 27.63
N THR A 553 -64.73 23.03 28.05
CA THR A 553 -64.31 24.35 28.55
C THR A 553 -63.48 24.30 29.81
N ASP A 554 -63.54 23.19 30.57
CA ASP A 554 -62.81 23.02 31.82
C ASP A 554 -61.33 22.67 31.60
N PHE A 555 -60.95 22.36 30.36
CA PHE A 555 -59.60 21.90 30.01
C PHE A 555 -58.82 22.96 29.24
N THR A 556 -57.57 23.20 29.65
CA THR A 556 -56.64 24.08 28.94
C THR A 556 -56.09 23.40 27.68
N HIS A 557 -55.98 24.14 26.58
CA HIS A 557 -55.40 23.66 25.33
C HIS A 557 -54.15 24.47 24.91
N ARG A 558 -53.30 23.84 24.10
CA ARG A 558 -52.03 24.40 23.62
C ARG A 558 -52.14 25.21 22.32
N LEU A 559 -53.35 25.41 21.80
CA LEU A 559 -53.62 26.18 20.58
C LEU A 559 -53.81 27.69 20.86
N GLN A 560 -53.30 28.55 19.97
CA GLN A 560 -53.62 29.99 19.97
C GLN A 560 -54.99 30.27 19.34
N TYR A 561 -56.03 29.60 19.83
CA TYR A 561 -57.38 29.66 19.25
C TYR A 561 -58.44 29.90 20.32
N LYS A 562 -58.65 31.18 20.63
CA LYS A 562 -59.54 31.64 21.70
C LYS A 562 -61.04 31.46 21.39
N ARG A 563 -61.39 31.13 20.14
CA ARG A 563 -62.79 31.05 19.67
C ARG A 563 -63.33 29.62 19.55
N LEU A 564 -62.55 28.61 19.91
CA LEU A 564 -62.87 27.19 19.71
C LEU A 564 -64.27 26.80 20.20
N SER A 565 -64.65 27.19 21.43
CA SER A 565 -65.97 26.86 21.98
C SER A 565 -67.13 27.62 21.33
N ASN A 566 -66.89 28.84 20.86
CA ASN A 566 -67.90 29.65 20.17
C ASN A 566 -68.17 29.10 18.77
N ASP A 567 -67.11 28.72 18.07
CA ASP A 567 -67.21 28.16 16.73
C ASP A 567 -67.83 26.74 16.77
N ALA A 568 -67.54 25.94 17.80
CA ALA A 568 -68.22 24.64 18.05
C ALA A 568 -69.73 24.80 18.31
N ARG A 569 -70.13 25.81 19.09
CA ARG A 569 -71.55 26.13 19.31
C ARG A 569 -72.22 26.62 18.03
N ALA A 570 -71.53 27.46 17.25
CA ALA A 570 -72.02 27.92 15.96
C ALA A 570 -72.24 26.77 14.97
N VAL A 571 -71.38 25.74 14.97
CA VAL A 571 -71.58 24.53 14.14
C VAL A 571 -72.82 23.75 14.56
N LEU A 572 -73.13 23.67 15.86
CA LEU A 572 -74.35 23.02 16.35
C LEU A 572 -75.63 23.80 16.01
N GLU A 573 -75.58 25.13 16.02
CA GLU A 573 -76.72 26.00 15.71
C GLU A 573 -76.96 26.15 14.20
N THR A 574 -75.89 26.30 13.40
CA THR A 574 -75.98 26.60 11.97
C THR A 574 -75.82 25.38 11.07
N LEU A 575 -75.33 24.26 11.61
CA LEU A 575 -74.98 23.02 10.91
C LEU A 575 -73.97 23.19 9.77
N ARG A 576 -73.23 24.31 9.75
CA ARG A 576 -72.18 24.59 8.76
C ARG A 576 -70.81 24.19 9.32
N PRO A 577 -69.97 23.49 8.52
CA PRO A 577 -68.62 23.17 8.94
C PRO A 577 -67.75 24.43 9.01
N VAL A 578 -66.81 24.46 9.95
CA VAL A 578 -65.85 25.54 10.14
C VAL A 578 -64.43 24.99 9.98
N GLU A 579 -63.57 25.72 9.25
CA GLU A 579 -62.15 25.39 9.08
C GLU A 579 -61.25 26.60 9.40
N HIS A 580 -60.21 26.39 10.19
CA HIS A 580 -59.23 27.42 10.56
C HIS A 580 -57.81 26.88 10.65
N GLU A 581 -56.84 27.61 10.08
CA GLU A 581 -55.42 27.41 10.36
C GLU A 581 -55.05 28.13 11.65
N VAL A 582 -54.50 27.39 12.60
CA VAL A 582 -54.23 27.84 13.96
C VAL A 582 -52.80 27.51 14.33
N LYS A 583 -52.09 28.49 14.88
CA LYS A 583 -50.76 28.28 15.43
C LYS A 583 -50.83 27.67 16.84
N GLY A 584 -50.07 26.60 17.07
CA GLY A 584 -49.84 26.02 18.39
C GLY A 584 -48.84 26.84 19.21
N ARG A 585 -48.80 26.61 20.52
CA ARG A 585 -47.80 27.24 21.41
C ARG A 585 -46.36 26.71 21.21
N ASN A 586 -46.21 25.54 20.57
CA ASN A 586 -44.91 24.91 20.27
C ASN A 586 -44.43 25.19 18.84
N ASP A 587 -44.80 26.34 18.27
CA ASP A 587 -44.47 26.79 16.90
C ASP A 587 -45.04 25.96 15.72
N GLY A 588 -45.66 24.81 15.99
CA GLY A 588 -46.40 24.02 14.99
C GLY A 588 -47.73 24.63 14.53
N TRP A 589 -48.18 24.28 13.33
CA TRP A 589 -49.42 24.75 12.71
C TRP A 589 -50.45 23.64 12.59
N TYR A 590 -51.68 23.91 13.00
CA TYR A 590 -52.79 22.96 12.95
C TYR A 590 -53.93 23.48 12.09
N LEU A 591 -54.46 22.65 11.21
CA LEU A 591 -55.74 22.85 10.55
C LEU A 591 -56.85 22.26 11.41
N VAL A 592 -57.68 23.13 11.99
CA VAL A 592 -58.83 22.76 12.82
C VAL A 592 -60.08 22.67 11.96
N ARG A 593 -60.82 21.57 12.03
CA ARG A 593 -62.10 21.38 11.33
C ARG A 593 -63.19 20.95 12.29
N MET A 594 -64.35 21.57 12.21
CA MET A 594 -65.51 21.27 13.05
C MET A 594 -66.71 20.86 12.20
N ARG A 595 -67.34 19.73 12.53
CA ARG A 595 -68.50 19.18 11.80
C ARG A 595 -69.57 18.63 12.74
N PRO A 596 -70.87 18.72 12.42
CA PRO A 596 -71.92 18.12 13.25
C PRO A 596 -71.84 16.58 13.24
N TYR A 597 -72.01 15.96 14.42
CA TYR A 597 -72.06 14.51 14.61
C TYR A 597 -73.52 14.03 14.60
N ARG A 598 -73.83 13.00 13.79
CA ARG A 598 -75.19 12.45 13.65
C ARG A 598 -75.21 10.97 13.99
N THR A 599 -76.29 10.50 14.63
CA THR A 599 -76.52 9.07 14.89
C THR A 599 -77.01 8.34 13.62
N ILE A 600 -77.10 7.01 13.70
CA ILE A 600 -77.66 6.16 12.63
C ILE A 600 -79.13 6.52 12.33
N GLU A 601 -79.83 7.12 13.28
CA GLU A 601 -81.20 7.64 13.15
C GLU A 601 -81.27 9.11 12.66
N ASP A 602 -80.16 9.64 12.13
CA ASP A 602 -79.99 11.01 11.59
C ASP A 602 -80.27 12.16 12.60
N LYS A 603 -80.23 11.86 13.90
CA LYS A 603 -80.34 12.86 14.96
C LYS A 603 -78.97 13.48 15.26
N ILE A 604 -78.91 14.81 15.38
CA ILE A 604 -77.68 15.51 15.80
C ILE A 604 -77.38 15.13 17.26
N ASP A 605 -76.23 14.50 17.45
CA ASP A 605 -75.79 13.93 18.72
C ASP A 605 -74.49 14.58 19.21
N GLY A 606 -74.06 15.66 18.54
CA GLY A 606 -72.85 16.36 18.92
C GLY A 606 -72.13 17.14 17.82
N VAL A 607 -70.88 17.50 18.09
CA VAL A 607 -69.92 18.05 17.13
C VAL A 607 -68.62 17.26 17.21
N VAL A 608 -68.03 16.97 16.04
CA VAL A 608 -66.70 16.38 15.91
C VAL A 608 -65.73 17.49 15.54
N VAL A 609 -64.63 17.60 16.29
CA VAL A 609 -63.54 18.53 16.03
C VAL A 609 -62.29 17.73 15.69
N THR A 610 -61.68 17.99 14.54
CA THR A 610 -60.41 17.38 14.13
C THR A 610 -59.31 18.42 14.05
N PHE A 611 -58.10 18.00 14.41
CA PHE A 611 -56.88 18.82 14.36
C PHE A 611 -55.84 18.07 13.53
N VAL A 612 -55.43 18.65 12.40
CA VAL A 612 -54.43 18.08 11.49
C VAL A 612 -53.17 18.94 11.52
N ASP A 613 -52.02 18.36 11.82
CA ASP A 613 -50.75 19.08 11.77
C ASP A 613 -50.36 19.37 10.31
N ILE A 614 -50.07 20.64 10.00
CA ILE A 614 -49.66 21.12 8.67
C ILE A 614 -48.26 21.75 8.69
N SER A 615 -47.48 21.52 9.75
CA SER A 615 -46.16 22.13 9.95
C SER A 615 -45.16 21.71 8.88
N GLU A 616 -45.06 20.41 8.56
CA GLU A 616 -44.13 19.91 7.53
C GLU A 616 -44.42 20.50 6.15
N ARG A 617 -45.70 20.65 5.78
CA ARG A 617 -46.09 21.25 4.51
C ARG A 617 -45.64 22.71 4.41
N ARG A 618 -45.77 23.48 5.49
CA ARG A 618 -45.31 24.88 5.53
C ARG A 618 -43.79 24.98 5.43
N HIS A 619 -43.07 24.13 6.16
CA HIS A 619 -41.61 24.08 6.08
C HIS A 619 -41.11 23.67 4.68
N ALA A 620 -41.78 22.75 4.00
CA ALA A 620 -41.44 22.36 2.63
C ALA A 620 -41.64 23.50 1.62
N GLU A 621 -42.70 24.30 1.76
CA GLU A 621 -42.96 25.48 0.92
C GLU A 621 -41.90 26.58 1.14
N GLU A 622 -41.48 26.82 2.39
CA GLU A 622 -40.41 27.77 2.71
C GLU A 622 -39.04 27.28 2.21
N ALA A 623 -38.70 26.01 2.44
CA ALA A 623 -37.45 25.41 1.97
C ALA A 623 -37.33 25.43 0.43
N ALA A 624 -38.45 25.22 -0.30
CA ALA A 624 -38.46 25.31 -1.75
C ALA A 624 -38.15 26.74 -2.25
N LYS A 625 -38.65 27.76 -1.55
CA LYS A 625 -38.39 29.17 -1.86
C LYS A 625 -36.94 29.56 -1.59
N GLU A 626 -36.37 29.10 -0.48
CA GLU A 626 -34.96 29.32 -0.15
C GLU A 626 -34.01 28.61 -1.13
N SER A 627 -34.33 27.37 -1.53
CA SER A 627 -33.58 26.61 -2.54
C SER A 627 -33.54 27.33 -3.89
N GLY A 628 -34.67 27.92 -4.32
CA GLY A 628 -34.73 28.73 -5.55
C GLY A 628 -33.81 29.95 -5.51
N GLN A 629 -33.81 30.70 -4.41
CA GLN A 629 -32.93 31.86 -4.23
C GLN A 629 -31.44 31.47 -4.17
N ARG A 630 -31.13 30.33 -3.55
CA ARG A 630 -29.76 29.80 -3.48
C ARG A 630 -29.21 29.43 -4.85
N LEU A 631 -30.02 28.78 -5.68
CA LEU A 631 -29.63 28.42 -7.05
C LEU A 631 -29.32 29.66 -7.91
N GLU A 632 -30.12 30.73 -7.81
CA GLU A 632 -29.86 31.99 -8.50
C GLU A 632 -28.54 32.65 -8.07
N GLN A 633 -28.21 32.58 -6.78
CA GLN A 633 -26.94 33.09 -6.25
C GLN A 633 -25.74 32.27 -6.75
N GLU A 634 -25.84 30.94 -6.72
CA GLU A 634 -24.78 30.04 -7.20
C GLU A 634 -24.51 30.20 -8.71
N MET A 635 -25.56 30.35 -9.53
CA MET A 635 -25.42 30.64 -10.97
C MET A 635 -24.68 31.96 -11.22
N ARG A 636 -24.99 33.01 -10.44
CA ARG A 636 -24.33 34.32 -10.55
C ARG A 636 -22.83 34.25 -10.21
N LEU A 637 -22.43 33.38 -9.28
CA LEU A 637 -21.01 33.18 -8.93
C LEU A 637 -20.21 32.58 -10.09
N VAL A 638 -20.78 31.61 -10.82
CA VAL A 638 -20.15 31.01 -12.00
C VAL A 638 -20.04 32.03 -13.15
N GLU A 639 -21.07 32.85 -13.35
CA GLU A 639 -21.07 33.91 -14.37
C GLU A 639 -19.98 34.97 -14.11
N LEU A 640 -19.77 35.36 -12.86
CA LEU A 640 -18.77 36.36 -12.46
C LEU A 640 -17.34 35.81 -12.35
N SER A 641 -17.16 34.49 -12.42
CA SER A 641 -15.84 33.87 -12.36
C SER A 641 -14.93 34.35 -13.52
N ARG A 642 -13.68 34.68 -13.19
CA ARG A 642 -12.64 35.05 -14.17
C ARG A 642 -11.95 33.84 -14.81
N SER A 643 -12.20 32.63 -14.31
CA SER A 643 -11.77 31.41 -14.99
C SER A 643 -12.68 31.19 -16.20
N PRO A 644 -12.14 31.03 -17.43
CA PRO A 644 -12.95 30.76 -18.61
C PRO A 644 -13.69 29.42 -18.47
N ILE A 645 -15.01 29.50 -18.30
CA ILE A 645 -15.91 28.36 -18.16
C ILE A 645 -17.12 28.64 -19.05
N PHE A 646 -17.41 27.73 -19.97
CA PHE A 646 -18.56 27.86 -20.84
C PHE A 646 -19.22 26.50 -21.08
N VAL A 647 -20.52 26.55 -21.34
CA VAL A 647 -21.33 25.36 -21.62
C VAL A 647 -21.77 25.43 -23.07
N TRP A 648 -21.67 24.32 -23.79
CA TRP A 648 -22.06 24.23 -25.18
C TRP A 648 -22.72 22.88 -25.48
N ASP A 649 -23.48 22.83 -26.56
CA ASP A 649 -24.08 21.62 -27.11
C ASP A 649 -23.50 21.37 -28.51
N PHE A 650 -23.45 20.12 -28.94
CA PHE A 650 -22.90 19.76 -30.24
C PHE A 650 -23.71 20.31 -31.42
N ASP A 651 -25.02 20.48 -31.22
CA ASP A 651 -25.95 20.88 -32.26
C ASP A 651 -26.38 22.35 -32.06
N ASP A 652 -26.70 22.74 -30.82
CA ASP A 652 -27.20 24.09 -30.48
C ASP A 652 -26.10 25.14 -30.22
N GLY A 653 -24.82 24.74 -30.21
CA GLY A 653 -23.69 25.65 -30.00
C GLY A 653 -23.51 26.10 -28.55
N VAL A 654 -22.86 27.23 -28.31
CA VAL A 654 -22.59 27.74 -26.96
C VAL A 654 -23.88 28.17 -26.26
N MET A 655 -24.14 27.60 -25.08
CA MET A 655 -25.34 27.82 -24.27
C MET A 655 -25.09 28.76 -23.09
N GLN A 656 -23.86 28.78 -22.57
CA GLN A 656 -23.46 29.68 -21.49
C GLN A 656 -22.03 30.15 -21.70
N TRP A 657 -21.80 31.44 -21.50
CA TRP A 657 -20.50 32.09 -21.69
C TRP A 657 -20.25 33.02 -20.51
N ASN A 658 -19.28 32.67 -19.66
CA ASN A 658 -19.00 33.43 -18.45
C ASN A 658 -17.99 34.57 -18.69
N ARG A 659 -17.83 35.44 -17.69
CA ARG A 659 -16.93 36.60 -17.77
C ARG A 659 -15.49 36.23 -18.09
N GLY A 660 -14.95 35.15 -17.51
CA GLY A 660 -13.60 34.68 -17.83
C GLY A 660 -13.42 34.33 -19.31
N SER A 661 -14.46 33.79 -19.95
CA SER A 661 -14.44 33.46 -21.37
C SER A 661 -14.48 34.70 -22.26
N GLU A 662 -15.22 35.75 -21.84
CA GLU A 662 -15.19 37.06 -22.51
C GLU A 662 -13.80 37.70 -22.43
N GLU A 663 -13.20 37.71 -21.24
CA GLU A 663 -11.87 38.31 -21.01
C GLU A 663 -10.76 37.57 -21.77
N LEU A 664 -10.81 36.24 -21.87
CA LEU A 664 -9.80 35.45 -22.58
C LEU A 664 -9.94 35.53 -24.11
N TYR A 665 -11.15 35.32 -24.64
CA TYR A 665 -11.35 35.16 -26.09
C TYR A 665 -11.76 36.46 -26.80
N GLY A 666 -12.24 37.46 -26.06
CA GLY A 666 -12.65 38.77 -26.59
C GLY A 666 -14.04 38.81 -27.21
N TYR A 667 -14.81 37.71 -27.15
CA TYR A 667 -16.21 37.66 -27.56
C TYR A 667 -17.12 37.93 -26.36
N SER A 668 -18.09 38.83 -26.50
CA SER A 668 -19.13 39.00 -25.48
C SER A 668 -20.07 37.79 -25.44
N ARG A 669 -20.77 37.61 -24.33
CA ARG A 669 -21.77 36.54 -24.17
C ARG A 669 -22.80 36.55 -25.28
N GLU A 670 -23.32 37.71 -25.64
CA GLU A 670 -24.32 37.86 -26.72
C GLU A 670 -23.78 37.42 -28.09
N GLU A 671 -22.49 37.63 -28.35
CA GLU A 671 -21.83 37.22 -29.59
C GLU A 671 -21.50 35.71 -29.64
N ALA A 672 -21.25 35.11 -28.47
CA ALA A 672 -20.85 33.71 -28.35
C ALA A 672 -22.06 32.75 -28.34
N LEU A 673 -23.18 33.14 -27.71
CA LEU A 673 -24.36 32.28 -27.57
C LEU A 673 -24.91 31.81 -28.92
N GLY A 674 -25.23 30.51 -29.03
CA GLY A 674 -25.76 29.86 -30.22
C GLY A 674 -24.73 29.60 -31.34
N ARG A 675 -23.48 30.04 -31.17
CA ARG A 675 -22.41 29.76 -32.14
C ARG A 675 -21.76 28.41 -31.84
N ARG A 676 -21.37 27.69 -32.89
CA ARG A 676 -20.55 26.47 -32.74
C ARG A 676 -19.14 26.86 -32.30
N LYS A 677 -18.64 26.24 -31.24
CA LYS A 677 -17.37 26.67 -30.63
C LYS A 677 -16.16 26.43 -31.53
N GLU A 678 -16.19 25.38 -32.36
CA GLU A 678 -15.13 25.05 -33.31
C GLU A 678 -15.00 26.10 -34.40
N GLU A 679 -16.10 26.74 -34.78
CA GLU A 679 -16.14 27.85 -35.74
C GLU A 679 -15.76 29.17 -35.07
N LEU A 680 -16.34 29.45 -33.89
CA LEU A 680 -16.10 30.68 -33.13
C LEU A 680 -14.64 30.84 -32.70
N LEU A 681 -14.07 29.78 -32.14
CA LEU A 681 -12.70 29.75 -31.60
C LEU A 681 -11.70 29.13 -32.57
N LYS A 682 -12.10 28.71 -33.77
CA LYS A 682 -11.25 28.00 -34.75
C LYS A 682 -10.41 26.89 -34.09
N THR A 683 -11.11 26.03 -33.34
CA THR A 683 -10.48 25.08 -32.40
C THR A 683 -9.62 24.05 -33.13
N GLY A 684 -8.30 24.12 -32.94
CA GLY A 684 -7.35 23.14 -33.43
C GLY A 684 -6.93 22.15 -32.33
N VAL A 685 -6.84 20.85 -32.65
CA VAL A 685 -6.32 19.83 -31.73
C VAL A 685 -4.91 19.44 -32.17
N PRO A 686 -3.84 19.76 -31.41
CA PRO A 686 -2.47 19.39 -31.78
C PRO A 686 -2.34 17.89 -32.05
N GLY A 687 -1.85 17.51 -33.23
CA GLY A 687 -1.68 16.11 -33.63
C GLY A 687 -2.99 15.32 -33.84
N SER A 688 -4.15 16.00 -33.87
CA SER A 688 -5.45 15.35 -34.01
C SER A 688 -6.49 16.21 -34.74
N SER A 689 -7.76 15.81 -34.69
CA SER A 689 -8.89 16.58 -35.23
C SER A 689 -10.00 16.77 -34.20
N PHE A 690 -10.79 17.83 -34.38
CA PHE A 690 -11.96 18.10 -33.54
C PHE A 690 -13.00 16.97 -33.59
N ASP A 691 -13.17 16.30 -34.75
CA ASP A 691 -14.05 15.14 -34.88
C ASP A 691 -13.64 13.98 -33.97
N LYS A 692 -12.33 13.75 -33.80
CA LYS A 692 -11.83 12.69 -32.92
C LYS A 692 -12.04 13.06 -31.46
N LEU A 693 -11.91 14.33 -31.11
CA LEU A 693 -12.29 14.87 -29.80
C LEU A 693 -13.77 14.63 -29.54
N ARG A 694 -14.66 15.01 -30.47
CA ARG A 694 -16.12 14.80 -30.39
C ARG A 694 -16.46 13.33 -30.15
N ARG A 695 -15.91 12.40 -30.94
CA ARG A 695 -16.14 10.96 -30.75
C ARG A 695 -15.67 10.47 -29.37
N THR A 696 -14.49 10.92 -28.94
CA THR A 696 -13.93 10.53 -27.63
C THR A 696 -14.82 11.04 -26.50
N LEU A 697 -15.29 12.28 -26.59
CA LEU A 697 -16.19 12.87 -25.61
C LEU A 697 -17.55 12.13 -25.56
N SER A 698 -18.12 11.78 -26.72
CA SER A 698 -19.37 10.99 -26.78
C SER A 698 -19.22 9.57 -26.24
N GLN A 699 -18.04 8.95 -26.35
CA GLN A 699 -17.79 7.57 -25.88
C GLN A 699 -17.40 7.51 -24.40
N LYS A 700 -16.56 8.44 -23.94
CA LYS A 700 -15.94 8.40 -22.60
C LYS A 700 -16.57 9.38 -21.61
N GLY A 701 -17.41 10.31 -22.09
CA GLY A 701 -18.04 11.36 -21.28
C GLY A 701 -17.10 12.48 -20.82
N ARG A 702 -15.79 12.38 -21.11
CA ARG A 702 -14.79 13.39 -20.74
C ARG A 702 -13.64 13.44 -21.74
N TRP A 703 -13.03 14.61 -21.84
CA TRP A 703 -11.83 14.85 -22.62
C TRP A 703 -10.97 15.91 -21.92
N SER A 704 -9.66 15.70 -21.88
CA SER A 704 -8.71 16.67 -21.35
C SER A 704 -7.49 16.73 -22.27
N GLY A 705 -7.02 17.93 -22.59
CA GLY A 705 -5.83 18.08 -23.41
C GLY A 705 -5.60 19.52 -23.87
N GLU A 706 -4.57 19.67 -24.69
CA GLU A 706 -4.21 20.96 -25.29
C GLU A 706 -5.07 21.23 -26.53
N LEU A 707 -5.58 22.45 -26.64
CA LEU A 707 -6.27 22.98 -27.80
C LEU A 707 -5.60 24.28 -28.24
N ASN A 708 -5.68 24.56 -29.53
CA ASN A 708 -5.35 25.86 -30.09
C ASN A 708 -6.65 26.61 -30.37
N HIS A 709 -6.88 27.69 -29.64
CA HIS A 709 -8.04 28.56 -29.83
C HIS A 709 -7.58 29.88 -30.44
N THR A 710 -8.42 30.47 -31.27
CA THR A 710 -8.20 31.78 -31.89
C THR A 710 -9.14 32.79 -31.26
N THR A 711 -8.58 33.85 -30.69
CA THR A 711 -9.32 34.98 -30.13
C THR A 711 -9.95 35.84 -31.24
N LYS A 712 -10.87 36.74 -30.86
CA LYS A 712 -11.54 37.67 -31.79
C LYS A 712 -10.56 38.55 -32.58
N ASP A 713 -9.43 38.92 -32.00
CA ASP A 713 -8.37 39.73 -32.63
C ASP A 713 -7.34 38.90 -33.42
N GLY A 714 -7.54 37.59 -33.55
CA GLY A 714 -6.74 36.72 -34.39
C GLY A 714 -5.51 36.10 -33.71
N ARG A 715 -5.30 36.31 -32.41
CA ARG A 715 -4.23 35.65 -31.66
C ARG A 715 -4.56 34.16 -31.48
N VAL A 716 -3.57 33.30 -31.74
CA VAL A 716 -3.68 31.86 -31.46
C VAL A 716 -3.13 31.59 -30.06
N LEU A 717 -4.02 31.14 -29.19
CA LEU A 717 -3.72 30.72 -27.82
C LEU A 717 -3.59 29.20 -27.79
N THR A 718 -2.58 28.71 -27.06
CA THR A 718 -2.54 27.31 -26.65
C THR A 718 -3.19 27.22 -25.28
N VAL A 719 -4.35 26.59 -25.20
CA VAL A 719 -5.11 26.41 -23.98
C VAL A 719 -5.09 24.95 -23.54
N GLU A 720 -5.05 24.73 -22.24
CA GLU A 720 -5.35 23.44 -21.64
C GLU A 720 -6.83 23.40 -21.30
N SER A 721 -7.58 22.51 -21.97
CA SER A 721 -9.02 22.39 -21.83
C SER A 721 -9.39 21.09 -21.10
N GLN A 722 -10.28 21.20 -20.13
CA GLN A 722 -11.01 20.09 -19.53
C GLN A 722 -12.46 20.19 -19.97
N ILE A 723 -12.96 19.10 -20.56
CA ILE A 723 -14.26 19.03 -21.21
C ILE A 723 -15.02 17.83 -20.67
N GLU A 724 -16.21 18.06 -20.12
CA GLU A 724 -17.06 17.02 -19.56
C GLU A 724 -18.45 17.06 -20.17
N LEU A 725 -18.97 15.88 -20.52
CA LEU A 725 -20.33 15.70 -21.02
C LEU A 725 -21.26 15.45 -19.84
N VAL A 726 -22.14 16.41 -19.56
CA VAL A 726 -23.07 16.38 -18.45
C VAL A 726 -24.49 16.07 -18.97
N PRO A 727 -25.13 14.98 -18.51
CA PRO A 727 -26.52 14.70 -18.85
C PRO A 727 -27.44 15.68 -18.09
N PHE A 728 -28.29 16.40 -18.82
CA PHE A 728 -29.28 17.31 -18.25
C PHE A 728 -30.65 17.05 -18.87
N GLY A 729 -31.44 16.20 -18.21
CA GLY A 729 -32.70 15.69 -18.76
C GLY A 729 -32.45 14.87 -20.05
N GLU A 730 -33.12 15.25 -21.13
CA GLU A 730 -32.94 14.64 -22.46
C GLU A 730 -31.78 15.25 -23.26
N ARG A 731 -31.16 16.35 -22.75
CA ARG A 731 -30.06 17.05 -23.42
C ARG A 731 -28.70 16.61 -22.89
N ARG A 732 -27.68 16.71 -23.75
CA ARG A 732 -26.29 16.36 -23.42
C ARG A 732 -25.43 17.62 -23.53
N LEU A 733 -25.31 18.34 -22.41
CA LEU A 733 -24.53 19.57 -22.35
C LEU A 733 -23.05 19.23 -22.17
N VAL A 734 -22.19 20.07 -22.75
CA VAL A 734 -20.74 19.97 -22.60
C VAL A 734 -20.26 21.14 -21.79
N LEU A 735 -19.71 20.86 -20.60
CA LEU A 735 -19.02 21.85 -19.78
C LEU A 735 -17.55 21.88 -20.18
N GLU A 736 -17.03 23.06 -20.49
CA GLU A 736 -15.62 23.25 -20.79
C GLU A 736 -15.01 24.33 -19.91
N SER A 737 -13.89 24.00 -19.27
CA SER A 737 -13.03 24.95 -18.56
C SER A 737 -11.68 24.99 -19.23
N THR A 738 -11.15 26.19 -19.50
CA THR A 738 -9.92 26.36 -20.27
C THR A 738 -8.92 27.26 -19.55
N ARG A 739 -7.64 26.91 -19.60
CA ARG A 739 -6.54 27.72 -19.06
C ARG A 739 -5.56 28.08 -20.17
N ASP A 740 -5.21 29.36 -20.27
CA ASP A 740 -4.14 29.80 -21.18
C ASP A 740 -2.77 29.31 -20.67
N ILE A 741 -2.06 28.55 -21.51
CA ILE A 741 -0.72 28.04 -21.26
C ILE A 741 0.27 28.47 -22.36
N THR A 742 -0.10 29.46 -23.17
CA THR A 742 0.66 29.91 -24.34
C THR A 742 2.09 30.29 -23.96
N ASP A 743 2.27 31.12 -22.94
CA ASP A 743 3.61 31.55 -22.50
C ASP A 743 4.41 30.39 -21.92
N ARG A 744 3.79 29.52 -21.12
CA ARG A 744 4.45 28.32 -20.57
C ARG A 744 5.01 27.45 -21.70
N LYS A 745 4.22 27.22 -22.76
CA LYS A 745 4.64 26.45 -23.93
C LYS A 745 5.75 27.11 -24.73
N ARG A 746 5.76 28.45 -24.82
CA ARG A 746 6.87 29.19 -25.45
C ARG A 746 8.17 29.00 -24.66
N TRP A 747 8.10 29.08 -23.34
CA TRP A 747 9.26 28.83 -22.47
C TRP A 747 9.76 27.38 -22.53
N GLU A 748 8.86 26.40 -22.51
CA GLU A 748 9.20 24.98 -22.68
C GLU A 748 9.94 24.73 -24.00
N ARG A 749 9.44 25.27 -25.13
CA ARG A 749 10.12 25.14 -26.44
C ARG A 749 11.48 25.82 -26.46
N ARG A 750 11.59 27.03 -25.88
CA ARG A 750 12.87 27.76 -25.81
C ARG A 750 13.89 27.01 -24.97
N GLY A 751 13.49 26.45 -23.83
CA GLY A 751 14.36 25.62 -22.99
C GLY A 751 14.86 24.38 -23.73
N GLN A 752 13.99 23.70 -24.48
CA GLN A 752 14.38 22.52 -25.25
C GLN A 752 15.40 22.83 -26.36
N LEU A 753 15.27 23.97 -27.03
CA LEU A 753 16.24 24.42 -28.03
C LEU A 753 17.62 24.67 -27.40
N LEU A 754 17.67 25.38 -26.26
CA LEU A 754 18.92 25.65 -25.54
C LEU A 754 19.60 24.35 -25.06
N LEU A 755 18.83 23.39 -24.55
CA LEU A 755 19.36 22.09 -24.15
C LEU A 755 19.95 21.30 -25.32
N ASN A 756 19.28 21.33 -26.48
CA ASN A 756 19.77 20.67 -27.68
C ASN A 756 21.09 21.30 -28.16
N GLU A 757 21.18 22.63 -28.15
CA GLU A 757 22.38 23.36 -28.52
C GLU A 757 23.55 23.09 -27.57
N LEU A 758 23.30 23.12 -26.25
CA LEU A 758 24.30 22.80 -25.23
C LEU A 758 24.79 21.35 -25.39
N SER A 759 23.88 20.40 -25.62
CA SER A 759 24.26 19.00 -25.87
C SER A 759 25.16 18.85 -27.10
N HIS A 760 24.87 19.59 -28.17
CA HIS A 760 25.71 19.60 -29.37
C HIS A 760 27.11 20.16 -29.07
N ARG A 761 27.20 21.27 -28.33
CA ARG A 761 28.48 21.91 -27.95
C ARG A 761 29.34 21.03 -27.04
N VAL A 762 28.73 20.35 -26.07
CA VAL A 762 29.44 19.41 -25.17
C VAL A 762 30.01 18.23 -25.97
N LYS A 763 29.23 17.66 -26.89
CA LYS A 763 29.69 16.57 -27.76
C LYS A 763 30.89 16.99 -28.61
N ASN A 764 30.87 18.19 -29.19
CA ASN A 764 31.98 18.71 -29.99
C ASN A 764 33.26 18.87 -29.15
N THR A 765 33.17 19.44 -27.95
CA THR A 765 34.32 19.64 -27.05
C THR A 765 34.93 18.30 -26.61
N LEU A 766 34.09 17.33 -26.25
CA LEU A 766 34.55 15.98 -25.87
C LEU A 766 35.25 15.27 -27.03
N ALA A 767 34.78 15.44 -28.27
CA ALA A 767 35.44 14.89 -29.44
C ALA A 767 36.85 15.47 -29.64
N VAL A 768 37.04 16.77 -29.41
CA VAL A 768 38.36 17.43 -29.46
C VAL A 768 39.30 16.87 -28.39
N VAL A 769 38.84 16.73 -27.15
CA VAL A 769 39.63 16.14 -26.04
C VAL A 769 40.00 14.68 -26.33
N GLN A 770 39.06 13.88 -26.87
CA GLN A 770 39.34 12.49 -27.27
C GLN A 770 40.38 12.40 -28.38
N SER A 771 40.33 13.30 -29.37
CA SER A 771 41.33 13.39 -30.43
C SER A 771 42.71 13.74 -29.86
N LEU A 772 42.76 14.73 -28.96
CA LEU A 772 43.97 15.18 -28.28
C LEU A 772 44.65 14.05 -27.50
N ALA A 773 43.87 13.26 -26.76
CA ALA A 773 44.36 12.11 -25.98
C ALA A 773 44.94 11.03 -26.91
N ARG A 774 44.20 10.62 -27.94
CA ARG A 774 44.64 9.58 -28.89
C ARG A 774 45.91 9.97 -29.63
N GLN A 775 46.05 11.24 -30.00
CA GLN A 775 47.19 11.71 -30.78
C GLN A 775 48.43 11.94 -29.90
N THR A 776 48.25 12.37 -28.65
CA THR A 776 49.34 12.47 -27.68
C THR A 776 49.89 11.09 -27.34
N LEU A 777 49.02 10.09 -27.09
CA LEU A 777 49.42 8.70 -26.85
C LEU A 777 50.29 8.10 -27.97
N ARG A 778 50.02 8.46 -29.23
CA ARG A 778 50.77 7.95 -30.39
C ARG A 778 52.21 8.46 -30.50
N THR A 779 52.54 9.55 -29.84
CA THR A 779 53.82 10.27 -30.05
C THR A 779 54.71 10.36 -28.82
N THR A 780 54.23 9.91 -27.68
CA THR A 780 54.97 9.90 -26.41
C THR A 780 55.62 8.54 -26.17
N ARG A 781 56.86 8.55 -25.68
CA ARG A 781 57.66 7.33 -25.49
C ARG A 781 57.54 6.73 -24.09
N SER A 782 56.98 7.48 -23.13
CA SER A 782 56.73 7.04 -21.75
C SER A 782 55.38 7.55 -21.23
N SER A 783 54.87 6.93 -20.16
CA SER A 783 53.63 7.36 -19.50
C SER A 783 53.77 8.74 -18.84
N GLU A 784 54.95 9.09 -18.33
CA GLU A 784 55.21 10.41 -17.73
C GLU A 784 55.24 11.52 -18.78
N ASP A 785 55.89 11.29 -19.93
CA ASP A 785 55.89 12.20 -21.09
C ASP A 785 54.48 12.36 -21.70
N PHE A 786 53.64 11.32 -21.59
CA PHE A 786 52.22 11.41 -21.94
C PHE A 786 51.45 12.36 -21.03
N VAL A 787 51.54 12.18 -19.71
CA VAL A 787 50.80 12.99 -18.73
C VAL A 787 51.21 14.47 -18.86
N GLU A 788 52.52 14.76 -18.88
CA GLU A 788 53.03 16.15 -18.99
C GLU A 788 52.49 16.85 -20.26
N ARG A 789 52.59 16.19 -21.43
CA ARG A 789 52.14 16.80 -22.69
C ARG A 789 50.63 16.88 -22.81
N PHE A 790 49.91 15.89 -22.31
CA PHE A 790 48.45 15.88 -22.37
C PHE A 790 47.85 16.94 -21.44
N GLU A 791 48.36 17.07 -20.21
CA GLU A 791 47.91 18.10 -19.26
C GLU A 791 48.22 19.51 -19.76
N GLY A 792 49.42 19.75 -20.32
CA GLY A 792 49.77 21.05 -20.92
C GLY A 792 48.81 21.47 -22.03
N ARG A 793 48.47 20.54 -22.92
CA ARG A 793 47.51 20.79 -24.01
C ARG A 793 46.08 20.93 -23.53
N LEU A 794 45.67 20.17 -22.51
CA LEU A 794 44.35 20.30 -21.91
C LEU A 794 44.19 21.66 -21.21
N ALA A 795 45.24 22.16 -20.56
CA ALA A 795 45.27 23.49 -19.97
C ALA A 795 45.19 24.59 -21.04
N ALA A 796 45.90 24.43 -22.16
CA ALA A 796 45.81 25.35 -23.30
C ALA A 796 44.40 25.40 -23.90
N LEU A 797 43.76 24.23 -24.06
CA LEU A 797 42.37 24.10 -24.52
C LEU A 797 41.39 24.78 -23.55
N ALA A 798 41.56 24.55 -22.24
CA ALA A 798 40.72 25.13 -21.21
C ALA A 798 40.85 26.67 -21.16
N SER A 799 42.05 27.21 -21.38
CA SER A 799 42.31 28.65 -21.42
C SER A 799 41.60 29.32 -22.61
N ALA A 800 41.66 28.71 -23.80
CA ALA A 800 40.94 29.17 -24.98
C ALA A 800 39.41 29.09 -24.79
N HIS A 801 38.91 27.98 -24.21
CA HIS A 801 37.49 27.83 -23.88
C HIS A 801 37.01 28.86 -22.86
N LYS A 802 37.83 29.21 -21.87
CA LYS A 802 37.47 30.23 -20.88
C LYS A 802 37.26 31.59 -21.55
N LEU A 803 38.12 31.99 -22.48
CA LEU A 803 37.94 33.23 -23.26
C LEU A 803 36.64 33.23 -24.05
N LEU A 804 36.27 32.10 -24.65
CA LEU A 804 35.01 31.96 -25.39
C LEU A 804 33.79 31.98 -24.47
N VAL A 805 33.89 31.44 -23.26
CA VAL A 805 32.78 31.51 -22.28
C VAL A 805 32.62 32.93 -21.76
N ASP A 806 33.72 33.62 -21.44
CA ASP A 806 33.73 34.99 -20.94
C ASP A 806 33.17 35.99 -21.99
N SER A 807 33.28 35.66 -23.29
CA SER A 807 32.77 36.47 -24.41
C SER A 807 31.41 36.03 -24.95
N GLU A 808 30.66 35.19 -24.23
CA GLU A 808 29.38 34.61 -24.69
C GLU A 808 29.48 33.93 -26.07
N TRP A 809 30.63 33.33 -26.38
CA TRP A 809 30.96 32.66 -27.63
C TRP A 809 31.00 33.57 -28.87
N SER A 810 31.07 34.89 -28.68
CA SER A 810 31.23 35.85 -29.78
C SER A 810 32.61 35.77 -30.47
N GLY A 811 33.60 35.18 -29.81
CA GLY A 811 34.97 34.99 -30.32
C GLY A 811 36.02 35.26 -29.25
N ALA A 812 37.31 35.13 -29.58
CA ALA A 812 38.42 35.44 -28.68
C ALA A 812 39.38 36.43 -29.32
N GLU A 813 39.76 37.50 -28.60
CA GLU A 813 40.77 38.43 -29.09
C GLU A 813 42.14 37.74 -29.19
N LEU A 814 42.77 37.83 -30.37
CA LEU A 814 44.04 37.15 -30.65
C LEU A 814 45.18 37.61 -29.70
N ASN A 815 45.19 38.89 -29.32
CA ASN A 815 46.17 39.42 -28.38
C ASN A 815 46.03 38.79 -26.99
N GLU A 816 44.80 38.70 -26.48
CA GLU A 816 44.53 38.09 -25.17
C GLU A 816 44.80 36.58 -25.19
N LEU A 817 44.39 35.90 -26.27
CA LEU A 817 44.69 34.48 -26.48
C LEU A 817 46.20 34.23 -26.48
N ALA A 818 46.97 35.03 -27.22
CA ALA A 818 48.42 34.88 -27.30
C ALA A 818 49.10 35.14 -25.95
N ARG A 819 48.71 36.18 -25.22
CA ARG A 819 49.25 36.46 -23.88
C ARG A 819 49.00 35.28 -22.93
N ARG A 820 47.76 34.80 -22.84
CA ARG A 820 47.41 33.68 -21.94
C ARG A 820 48.19 32.39 -22.25
N GLN A 821 48.52 32.13 -23.51
CA GLN A 821 49.29 30.93 -23.89
C GLN A 821 50.81 31.09 -23.69
N LEU A 822 51.34 32.32 -23.78
CA LEU A 822 52.79 32.58 -23.79
C LEU A 822 53.33 33.09 -22.45
N ASP A 823 52.49 33.70 -21.60
CA ASP A 823 52.91 34.31 -20.33
C ASP A 823 53.59 33.30 -19.39
N ALA A 824 53.16 32.03 -19.40
CA ALA A 824 53.77 30.98 -18.58
C ALA A 824 55.26 30.74 -18.90
N TYR A 825 55.68 31.02 -20.14
CA TYR A 825 57.07 30.81 -20.60
C TYR A 825 57.93 32.07 -20.51
N ALA A 826 57.30 33.25 -20.40
CA ALA A 826 57.97 34.56 -20.32
C ALA A 826 57.95 35.18 -18.90
N ALA A 827 57.41 34.47 -17.91
CA ALA A 827 57.19 34.97 -16.55
C ALA A 827 58.47 35.49 -15.85
N SER A 828 59.64 34.96 -16.21
CA SER A 828 60.94 35.30 -15.60
C SER A 828 61.58 36.59 -16.15
N ASP A 829 61.28 36.97 -17.40
CA ASP A 829 61.75 38.21 -18.02
C ASP A 829 60.85 38.61 -19.22
N ARG A 830 59.98 39.60 -19.01
CA ARG A 830 59.04 40.11 -20.03
C ARG A 830 59.72 40.71 -21.26
N ARG A 831 61.01 41.04 -21.20
CA ARG A 831 61.76 41.57 -22.37
C ARG A 831 62.04 40.51 -23.43
N ARG A 832 61.79 39.23 -23.10
CA ARG A 832 62.02 38.09 -23.99
C ARG A 832 60.83 37.78 -24.90
N LEU A 833 59.67 38.41 -24.69
CA LEU A 833 58.47 38.20 -25.49
C LEU A 833 57.91 39.53 -25.99
N GLN A 834 57.91 39.71 -27.32
CA GLN A 834 57.34 40.86 -27.99
C GLN A 834 56.09 40.41 -28.78
N ILE A 835 54.93 40.96 -28.43
CA ILE A 835 53.65 40.68 -29.10
C ILE A 835 53.15 41.98 -29.74
N GLU A 836 53.06 42.02 -31.07
CA GLU A 836 52.68 43.21 -31.85
C GLU A 836 51.66 42.89 -32.94
N GLY A 837 50.48 43.50 -32.91
CA GLY A 837 49.53 43.38 -34.02
C GLY A 837 48.25 44.15 -33.80
N GLU A 838 47.43 44.20 -34.84
CA GLU A 838 46.16 44.91 -34.86
C GLU A 838 45.08 44.17 -34.02
N PRO A 839 44.07 44.85 -33.46
CA PRO A 839 42.97 44.18 -32.77
C PRO A 839 42.20 43.26 -33.72
N VAL A 840 42.22 41.96 -33.45
CA VAL A 840 41.54 40.93 -34.26
C VAL A 840 40.86 39.94 -33.33
N THR A 841 39.57 39.70 -33.55
CA THR A 841 38.78 38.69 -32.84
C THR A 841 38.67 37.44 -33.70
N LEU A 842 39.15 36.32 -33.19
CA LEU A 842 39.03 35.02 -33.83
C LEU A 842 37.66 34.40 -33.51
N PRO A 843 36.93 33.87 -34.50
CA PRO A 843 35.71 33.10 -34.25
C PRO A 843 36.02 31.84 -33.42
N PRO A 844 35.04 31.27 -32.69
CA PRO A 844 35.24 30.10 -31.83
C PRO A 844 35.96 28.91 -32.50
N ASP A 845 35.64 28.67 -33.77
CA ASP A 845 36.21 27.58 -34.57
C ASP A 845 37.70 27.76 -34.88
N LEU A 846 38.21 29.00 -34.85
CA LEU A 846 39.62 29.32 -35.03
C LEU A 846 40.34 29.58 -33.70
N ALA A 847 39.67 30.19 -32.72
CA ALA A 847 40.27 30.54 -31.43
C ALA A 847 40.84 29.33 -30.68
N THR A 848 40.10 28.22 -30.67
CA THR A 848 40.48 26.98 -29.97
C THR A 848 41.70 26.31 -30.60
N PRO A 849 41.73 25.98 -31.92
CA PRO A 849 42.92 25.41 -32.54
C PRO A 849 44.10 26.38 -32.57
N PHE A 850 43.87 27.69 -32.75
CA PHE A 850 44.95 28.68 -32.73
C PHE A 850 45.63 28.78 -31.37
N GLY A 851 44.86 28.70 -30.27
CA GLY A 851 45.40 28.60 -28.92
C GLY A 851 46.33 27.40 -28.73
N LEU A 852 45.97 26.24 -29.30
CA LEU A 852 46.81 25.04 -29.28
C LEU A 852 48.08 25.22 -30.12
N VAL A 853 48.01 25.87 -31.30
CA VAL A 853 49.19 26.17 -32.13
C VAL A 853 50.19 27.05 -31.39
N LEU A 854 49.71 28.12 -30.75
CA LEU A 854 50.56 29.00 -29.95
C LEU A 854 51.21 28.26 -28.78
N HIS A 855 50.45 27.38 -28.12
CA HIS A 855 50.98 26.55 -27.03
C HIS A 855 52.08 25.60 -27.52
N GLU A 856 51.91 24.94 -28.68
CA GLU A 856 52.95 24.06 -29.23
C GLU A 856 54.19 24.84 -29.68
N LEU A 857 54.03 26.02 -30.30
CA LEU A 857 55.15 26.89 -30.66
C LEU A 857 55.95 27.32 -29.42
N ALA A 858 55.26 27.72 -28.35
CA ALA A 858 55.88 28.09 -27.09
C ALA A 858 56.63 26.92 -26.43
N THR A 859 56.01 25.74 -26.43
CA THR A 859 56.60 24.52 -25.88
C THR A 859 57.84 24.11 -26.67
N ASN A 860 57.80 24.21 -28.00
CA ASN A 860 58.95 23.94 -28.87
C ASN A 860 60.08 24.94 -28.64
N ALA A 861 59.77 26.23 -28.52
CA ALA A 861 60.76 27.25 -28.21
C ALA A 861 61.41 27.02 -26.83
N ALA A 862 60.64 26.56 -25.83
CA ALA A 862 61.15 26.25 -24.49
C ALA A 862 62.04 25.01 -24.47
N LYS A 863 61.69 23.96 -25.22
CA LYS A 863 62.43 22.68 -25.22
C LYS A 863 63.65 22.69 -26.16
N TYR A 864 63.55 23.36 -27.31
CA TYR A 864 64.53 23.24 -28.40
C TYR A 864 64.99 24.57 -28.99
N GLY A 865 64.29 25.67 -28.72
CA GLY A 865 64.47 26.96 -29.40
C GLY A 865 64.87 28.11 -28.48
N ALA A 866 64.39 29.32 -28.78
CA ALA A 866 64.83 30.55 -28.11
C ALA A 866 64.55 30.61 -26.59
N PHE A 867 63.49 29.98 -26.10
CA PHE A 867 63.20 29.98 -24.66
C PHE A 867 64.06 28.99 -23.85
N SER A 868 64.80 28.09 -24.51
CA SER A 868 65.74 27.18 -23.83
C SER A 868 67.01 27.86 -23.29
N THR A 869 67.38 29.04 -23.82
CA THR A 869 68.56 29.80 -23.39
C THR A 869 68.17 31.00 -22.52
N GLY A 870 69.11 31.60 -21.80
CA GLY A 870 68.83 32.81 -20.99
C GLY A 870 68.61 34.10 -21.81
N ASN A 871 69.15 34.16 -23.03
CA ASN A 871 69.15 35.36 -23.88
C ASN A 871 68.17 35.30 -25.06
N GLY A 872 67.51 34.17 -25.29
CA GLY A 872 66.66 34.02 -26.46
C GLY A 872 65.34 34.78 -26.33
N GLN A 873 64.88 35.30 -27.46
CA GLN A 873 63.73 36.19 -27.59
C GLN A 873 62.76 35.65 -28.64
N ILE A 874 61.47 35.91 -28.41
CA ILE A 874 60.40 35.58 -29.33
C ILE A 874 59.64 36.85 -29.69
N LYS A 875 59.49 37.06 -30.99
CA LYS A 875 58.61 38.08 -31.55
C LYS A 875 57.43 37.41 -32.24
N LEU A 876 56.24 37.63 -31.71
CA LEU A 876 54.97 37.29 -32.35
C LEU A 876 54.36 38.56 -32.92
N SER A 877 54.10 38.58 -34.22
CA SER A 877 53.43 39.71 -34.86
C SER A 877 52.39 39.31 -35.86
N TRP A 878 51.37 40.13 -36.07
CA TRP A 878 50.36 39.87 -37.10
C TRP A 878 49.84 41.15 -37.76
N LYS A 879 49.31 40.99 -38.97
CA LYS A 879 48.67 42.06 -39.75
C LYS A 879 47.41 41.55 -40.43
N LEU A 880 46.40 42.41 -40.49
CA LEU A 880 45.21 42.17 -41.29
C LEU A 880 45.44 42.72 -42.70
N GLY A 881 45.16 41.92 -43.72
CA GLY A 881 45.21 42.34 -45.11
C GLY A 881 44.15 43.39 -45.43
N ASN A 882 44.35 44.15 -46.51
CA ASN A 882 43.46 45.27 -46.91
C ASN A 882 41.98 44.87 -47.11
N ASN A 883 41.68 43.58 -47.23
CA ASN A 883 40.33 43.03 -47.35
C ASN A 883 39.66 42.70 -46.00
N GLY A 884 40.34 42.94 -44.87
CA GLY A 884 39.85 42.62 -43.53
C GLY A 884 39.72 41.12 -43.23
N ARG A 885 40.17 40.24 -44.15
CA ARG A 885 39.91 38.79 -44.12
C ARG A 885 41.17 37.95 -44.12
N SER A 886 42.25 38.42 -44.72
CA SER A 886 43.53 37.69 -44.69
C SER A 886 44.29 38.11 -43.43
N LEU A 887 44.50 37.18 -42.50
CA LEU A 887 45.31 37.37 -41.31
C LEU A 887 46.66 36.69 -41.50
N GLY A 888 47.73 37.47 -41.59
CA GLY A 888 49.10 36.96 -41.63
C GLY A 888 49.74 37.08 -40.25
N VAL A 889 50.14 35.95 -39.66
CA VAL A 889 50.79 35.86 -38.36
C VAL A 889 52.22 35.35 -38.53
N ILE A 890 53.18 35.99 -37.88
CA ILE A 890 54.60 35.67 -37.94
C ILE A 890 55.13 35.47 -36.53
N TRP A 891 55.65 34.28 -36.28
CA TRP A 891 56.42 33.90 -35.10
C TRP A 891 57.91 33.87 -35.46
N GLN A 892 58.74 34.59 -34.72
CA GLN A 892 60.17 34.65 -34.95
C GLN A 892 60.95 34.44 -33.65
N GLU A 893 61.83 33.44 -33.67
CA GLU A 893 62.76 33.12 -32.58
C GLU A 893 64.16 33.66 -32.90
N ARG A 894 64.84 34.20 -31.88
CA ARG A 894 66.25 34.66 -31.98
C ARG A 894 67.01 34.39 -30.71
N GLY A 895 68.34 34.23 -30.82
CA GLY A 895 69.22 34.06 -29.65
C GLY A 895 69.06 32.71 -28.93
N GLY A 896 68.46 31.73 -29.62
CA GLY A 896 68.41 30.32 -29.21
C GLY A 896 69.67 29.55 -29.63
N PRO A 897 69.72 28.23 -29.37
CA PRO A 897 70.77 27.38 -29.91
C PRO A 897 70.65 27.25 -31.44
N PRO A 898 71.72 26.89 -32.17
CA PRO A 898 71.65 26.65 -33.60
C PRO A 898 70.56 25.63 -33.96
N VAL A 899 69.65 26.02 -34.86
CA VAL A 899 68.50 25.18 -35.23
C VAL A 899 68.75 24.50 -36.58
N GLU A 900 68.47 23.21 -36.65
CA GLU A 900 68.45 22.42 -37.88
C GLU A 900 67.01 21.91 -38.16
N PRO A 901 66.65 21.67 -39.44
CA PRO A 901 65.38 21.05 -39.78
C PRO A 901 65.23 19.68 -39.09
N PRO A 902 64.10 19.38 -38.45
CA PRO A 902 63.93 18.11 -37.73
C PRO A 902 63.90 16.91 -38.69
N SER A 903 64.60 15.82 -38.34
CA SER A 903 64.66 14.58 -39.12
C SER A 903 63.36 13.77 -39.10
N GLU A 904 62.52 13.97 -38.07
CA GLU A 904 61.19 13.37 -37.94
C GLU A 904 60.14 14.44 -37.62
N GLN A 905 58.98 14.35 -38.24
CA GLN A 905 57.87 15.27 -37.99
C GLN A 905 57.08 14.79 -36.77
N GLY A 906 57.38 15.36 -35.60
CA GLY A 906 56.63 15.08 -34.36
C GLY A 906 55.20 15.66 -34.39
N PHE A 907 54.34 15.20 -33.47
CA PHE A 907 52.94 15.66 -33.41
C PHE A 907 52.80 17.18 -33.25
N GLY A 908 53.68 17.85 -32.49
CA GLY A 908 53.65 19.32 -32.39
C GLY A 908 53.80 20.01 -33.76
N GLY A 909 54.64 19.47 -34.65
CA GLY A 909 54.77 19.95 -36.03
C GLY A 909 53.50 19.72 -36.85
N VAL A 910 52.90 18.52 -36.74
CA VAL A 910 51.63 18.20 -37.43
C VAL A 910 50.47 19.06 -36.93
N LEU A 911 50.41 19.36 -35.64
CA LEU A 911 49.39 20.23 -35.06
C LEU A 911 49.55 21.67 -35.56
N ILE A 912 50.78 22.20 -35.56
CA ILE A 912 51.08 23.54 -36.10
C ILE A 912 50.68 23.65 -37.57
N GLU A 913 50.91 22.62 -38.38
CA GLU A 913 50.64 22.66 -39.83
C GLU A 913 49.20 22.34 -40.24
N LYS A 914 48.46 21.53 -39.45
CA LYS A 914 47.16 20.97 -39.88
C LYS A 914 45.96 21.30 -38.98
N SER A 915 46.16 21.91 -37.81
CA SER A 915 45.04 22.16 -36.89
C SER A 915 44.19 23.38 -37.25
N LEU A 916 44.72 24.28 -38.07
CA LEU A 916 44.05 25.51 -38.49
C LEU A 916 43.37 25.33 -39.85
N PRO A 917 42.03 25.29 -39.90
CA PRO A 917 41.30 25.09 -41.15
C PRO A 917 41.49 26.27 -42.10
N GLY A 918 41.76 25.99 -43.38
CA GLY A 918 41.93 27.01 -44.41
C GLY A 918 43.20 27.86 -44.27
N SER A 919 44.20 27.39 -43.49
CA SER A 919 45.46 28.10 -43.29
C SER A 919 46.61 27.54 -44.13
N THR A 920 47.57 28.40 -44.46
CA THR A 920 48.88 28.00 -44.99
C THR A 920 49.93 28.30 -43.95
N VAL A 921 50.66 27.27 -43.52
CA VAL A 921 51.70 27.39 -42.48
C VAL A 921 53.05 27.06 -43.10
N HIS A 922 54.00 27.99 -42.98
CA HIS A 922 55.38 27.80 -43.43
C HIS A 922 56.34 27.94 -42.24
N ARG A 923 57.33 27.04 -42.16
CA ARG A 923 58.34 27.02 -41.10
C ARG A 923 59.72 27.02 -41.72
N ASP A 924 60.48 28.07 -41.44
CA ASP A 924 61.87 28.21 -41.85
C ASP A 924 62.78 28.02 -40.63
N PHE A 925 63.73 27.09 -40.74
CA PHE A 925 64.66 26.72 -39.68
C PHE A 925 66.02 27.34 -40.00
N GLN A 926 66.25 28.54 -39.48
CA GLN A 926 67.51 29.25 -39.69
C GLN A 926 68.48 28.96 -38.53
N PRO A 927 69.80 29.03 -38.76
CA PRO A 927 70.79 28.82 -37.70
C PRO A 927 70.60 29.74 -36.49
N ASP A 928 70.04 30.94 -36.68
CA ASP A 928 69.80 31.91 -35.60
C ASP A 928 68.44 31.73 -34.88
N GLY A 929 67.56 30.86 -35.39
CA GLY A 929 66.23 30.59 -34.81
C GLY A 929 65.16 30.19 -35.84
N VAL A 930 63.98 29.80 -35.35
CA VAL A 930 62.83 29.40 -36.18
C VAL A 930 61.97 30.62 -36.56
N VAL A 931 61.57 30.68 -37.83
CA VAL A 931 60.53 31.61 -38.31
C VAL A 931 59.33 30.80 -38.77
N CYS A 932 58.16 31.05 -38.20
CA CYS A 932 56.91 30.41 -38.62
C CYS A 932 55.90 31.48 -39.08
N THR A 933 55.46 31.34 -40.33
CA THR A 933 54.44 32.21 -40.94
C THR A 933 53.14 31.43 -41.09
N ILE A 934 52.05 31.99 -40.61
CA ILE A 934 50.70 31.41 -40.62
C ILE A 934 49.78 32.41 -41.32
N ASP A 935 49.30 32.04 -42.51
CA ASP A 935 48.31 32.82 -43.26
C ASP A 935 46.94 32.16 -43.13
N ILE A 936 45.96 32.89 -42.61
CA ILE A 936 44.58 32.40 -42.37
C ILE A 936 43.59 33.30 -43.09
N GLU A 937 42.56 32.70 -43.69
CA GLU A 937 41.38 33.42 -44.16
C GLU A 937 40.28 33.40 -43.08
N LEU A 938 39.93 34.58 -42.56
CA LEU A 938 38.85 34.74 -41.58
C LEU A 938 37.48 34.62 -42.29
N PRO A 939 36.52 33.88 -41.71
CA PRO A 939 35.16 33.77 -42.25
C PRO A 939 34.40 35.10 -42.19
N GLU A 940 33.42 35.27 -43.08
CA GLU A 940 32.55 36.45 -43.10
C GLU A 940 31.77 36.57 -41.79
N ILE A 941 32.07 37.61 -40.98
CA ILE A 941 31.29 37.93 -39.79
C ILE A 941 29.96 38.53 -40.27
N ARG A 942 28.90 37.74 -40.28
CA ARG A 942 27.53 38.29 -40.43
C ARG A 942 27.12 38.94 -39.10
N PRO A 943 26.61 40.18 -39.08
CA PRO A 943 26.28 40.88 -37.84
C PRO A 943 25.12 40.31 -37.02
N ASP A 944 24.50 39.19 -37.41
CA ASP A 944 23.37 38.60 -36.69
C ASP A 944 23.59 37.12 -36.43
N GLY A 945 23.60 36.75 -35.15
CA GLY A 945 23.70 35.37 -34.63
C GLY A 945 22.44 34.53 -34.92
N GLY A 946 22.16 34.27 -36.20
CA GLY A 946 21.15 33.33 -36.65
C GLY A 946 21.75 32.35 -37.67
N GLU A 947 21.98 31.11 -37.25
CA GLU A 947 22.24 30.01 -38.19
C GLU A 947 20.98 29.19 -38.50
N LYS A 948 21.02 28.63 -39.71
CA LYS A 948 19.95 27.94 -40.46
C LYS A 948 19.41 26.68 -39.79
#